data_AF-A0A3N2NGP5-F1
#
_entry.id   AF-A0A3N2NGP5-F1
#
_cell.length_a   1.000
_cell.length_b   1.000
_cell.length_c   1.000
_cell.angle_alpha   90.00
_cell.angle_beta   90.00
_cell.angle_gamma   90.00
#
_symmetry.space_group_name_H-M   'P 1'
#
loop_
_entity.id
_entity.type
_entity.pdbx_description
1 polymer ?
#
loop_
_entity_poly.entity_id
_entity_poly.type
_entity_poly.pdbx_seq_one_letter_code
_entity_poly.pdbx_strand_id
1 'polypeptide(L)'
;MEELRQYDYCTLAFTKIPQFNIYDPTRENYPMVVEIEADTPEGYGLFYIGIFDGIAVYASANPIIISPSNTNLLFYRKQDLVYTFNSCSDSAKCKFFDYFKSHFHGIGSAEQGPALSELLRKISVPKLESTYSENAYDKAKGFIWGYALGLVYSLSPEIAKLLKIQKRVYDIISSIKSDGNIPNSLKLELETLDNEYSLYDPIPAIAKNRWNEKISILTTIFSELPNGIPTAILDKILRDLGVENEAKSRFLADEGISLRKSLRSYSLTGTYGYEQYNQELRLHTHACIVRNRKEILNGTLFQDQLEVDTSSFESVTLSNESEDDRLFNNIAKQIIWDNLVPSLEEIRINRKDVAVNVVKTLRSIIEGMGQQWQGSDTQAYFDSMRKNISKYEPFELMDIDNPVLQSVAAFILKGEDYDSLKSYLETNAVTQYQYALALWGGLVGYVSIPRTIFDGLSRDIVVSIYSQVEKTLDRIDLPLSLPAEGSQEIYTEPIEVTTFEQNQKMHLQIRNFRQQVLEYFHKVVKKNKRNKELLEQGLLLALDKFGNDNDPLRFVSLLNDFRKYGWSEMLKPWKQMCEHICPDYSFQTYPVASRVIRNTIDAHPIQNKMTCLHGSEINTTFSHKEPLSGFGKNVKDALDLFSSTDNINSEIEPKLATWNESLRANNESLLYSGTIENVVSRHFPNLHKQVSIDIRWFVGNYASTYRDERSGKITPGRYANSPKDNQSVLDKFANYLHNKQESSQAWLRKIYYNVPVEQILSLLYSKYGNR
;
A
#
# COMPACT_ATOMS: atom_id res chain seq x y z
N MET A 1 2.79 -19.94 -33.60
CA MET A 1 2.25 -20.34 -34.92
C MET A 1 3.34 -20.14 -35.96
N GLU A 2 3.55 -21.08 -36.87
CA GLU A 2 4.64 -20.99 -37.87
C GLU A 2 4.46 -19.81 -38.84
N GLU A 3 3.20 -19.45 -39.13
CA GLU A 3 2.81 -18.35 -40.02
C GLU A 3 3.16 -16.96 -39.47
N LEU A 4 3.32 -16.83 -38.14
CA LEU A 4 3.72 -15.58 -37.49
C LEU A 4 5.24 -15.40 -37.43
N ARG A 5 6.05 -16.45 -37.67
CA ARG A 5 7.52 -16.38 -37.57
C ARG A 5 8.14 -15.32 -38.46
N GLN A 6 7.53 -15.07 -39.62
CA GLN A 6 7.99 -14.02 -40.54
C GLN A 6 7.82 -12.60 -39.97
N TYR A 7 7.09 -12.45 -38.85
CA TYR A 7 6.83 -11.19 -38.16
C TYR A 7 7.42 -11.17 -36.73
N ASP A 8 8.34 -12.07 -36.38
CA ASP A 8 8.94 -12.14 -35.02
C ASP A 8 9.64 -10.84 -34.57
N TYR A 9 9.87 -9.88 -35.49
CA TYR A 9 10.44 -8.57 -35.23
C TYR A 9 9.40 -7.48 -34.88
N CYS A 10 8.10 -7.80 -34.90
CA CYS A 10 7.04 -6.82 -34.64
C CYS A 10 5.77 -7.44 -34.03
N THR A 11 4.99 -6.63 -33.34
CA THR A 11 3.64 -6.95 -32.91
C THR A 11 2.63 -6.43 -33.94
N LEU A 12 1.65 -7.26 -34.30
CA LEU A 12 0.54 -6.88 -35.19
C LEU A 12 -0.72 -6.58 -34.39
N ALA A 13 -1.42 -5.50 -34.77
CA ALA A 13 -2.72 -5.14 -34.21
C ALA A 13 -3.77 -5.08 -35.32
N PHE A 14 -4.99 -5.53 -35.00
CA PHE A 14 -6.09 -5.68 -35.93
C PHE A 14 -7.33 -4.96 -35.39
N THR A 15 -8.05 -4.24 -36.24
CA THR A 15 -9.32 -3.59 -35.87
C THR A 15 -10.50 -4.55 -35.69
N LYS A 16 -10.30 -5.83 -35.98
CA LYS A 16 -11.27 -6.89 -35.75
C LYS A 16 -10.56 -8.16 -35.28
N ILE A 17 -11.19 -8.93 -34.39
CA ILE A 17 -10.60 -10.09 -33.72
C ILE A 17 -10.38 -11.23 -34.73
N PRO A 18 -9.14 -11.56 -35.12
CA PRO A 18 -8.89 -12.60 -36.12
C PRO A 18 -8.99 -14.00 -35.48
N GLN A 19 -9.59 -14.98 -36.15
CA GLN A 19 -9.68 -16.34 -35.63
C GLN A 19 -8.35 -17.09 -35.81
N PHE A 20 -7.85 -17.72 -34.73
CA PHE A 20 -6.66 -18.56 -34.80
C PHE A 20 -6.67 -19.64 -33.71
N ASN A 21 -5.83 -20.66 -33.90
CA ASN A 21 -5.56 -21.69 -32.91
C ASN A 21 -4.07 -21.73 -32.63
N ILE A 22 -3.69 -21.94 -31.38
CA ILE A 22 -2.29 -22.18 -31.02
C ILE A 22 -2.08 -23.69 -30.97
N TYR A 23 -1.11 -24.17 -31.75
CA TYR A 23 -0.68 -25.57 -31.70
C TYR A 23 0.74 -25.62 -31.14
N ASP A 24 0.84 -25.69 -29.81
CA ASP A 24 2.07 -26.02 -29.11
C ASP A 24 1.76 -27.15 -28.13
N PRO A 25 2.10 -28.41 -28.48
CA PRO A 25 1.82 -29.57 -27.63
C PRO A 25 2.76 -29.68 -26.43
N THR A 26 3.79 -28.83 -26.35
CA THR A 26 4.84 -28.92 -25.31
C THR A 26 4.57 -28.04 -24.10
N ARG A 27 3.76 -26.99 -24.27
CA ARG A 27 3.44 -26.02 -23.23
C ARG A 27 1.94 -25.94 -23.05
N GLU A 28 1.49 -25.66 -21.84
CA GLU A 28 0.10 -25.26 -21.63
C GLU A 28 -0.10 -23.85 -22.19
N ASN A 29 -0.95 -23.71 -23.19
CA ASN A 29 -1.23 -22.45 -23.87
C ASN A 29 -2.67 -22.42 -24.38
N TYR A 30 -3.24 -21.22 -24.40
CA TYR A 30 -4.60 -21.00 -24.86
C TYR A 30 -4.65 -19.79 -25.80
N PRO A 31 -5.47 -19.83 -26.87
CA PRO A 31 -5.65 -18.67 -27.75
C PRO A 31 -6.34 -17.54 -26.98
N MET A 32 -5.67 -16.39 -26.90
CA MET A 32 -6.14 -15.18 -26.25
C MET A 32 -5.82 -13.97 -27.13
N VAL A 33 -6.69 -12.98 -27.12
CA VAL A 33 -6.47 -11.69 -27.79
C VAL A 33 -6.36 -10.61 -26.73
N VAL A 34 -5.35 -9.74 -26.87
CA VAL A 34 -5.23 -8.53 -26.07
C VAL A 34 -5.88 -7.41 -26.88
N GLU A 35 -7.06 -6.98 -26.43
CA GLU A 35 -7.72 -5.80 -26.98
C GLU A 35 -7.16 -4.57 -26.27
N ILE A 36 -6.84 -3.53 -27.05
CA ILE A 36 -6.40 -2.25 -26.53
C ILE A 36 -7.30 -1.14 -27.05
N GLU A 37 -7.73 -0.26 -26.16
CA GLU A 37 -8.38 0.99 -26.51
C GLU A 37 -7.30 2.00 -26.88
N ALA A 38 -7.29 2.42 -28.15
CA ALA A 38 -6.31 3.33 -28.70
C ALA A 38 -7.01 4.41 -29.54
N ASP A 39 -7.37 5.51 -28.89
CA ASP A 39 -7.98 6.69 -29.55
C ASP A 39 -7.11 7.19 -30.72
N THR A 40 -5.79 7.16 -30.53
CA THR A 40 -4.78 7.48 -31.54
C THR A 40 -3.74 6.35 -31.60
N PRO A 41 -3.83 5.41 -32.57
CA PRO A 41 -2.90 4.29 -32.69
C PRO A 41 -1.42 4.71 -32.67
N GLU A 42 -1.10 5.85 -33.28
CA GLU A 42 0.26 6.39 -33.34
C GLU A 42 0.83 6.72 -31.95
N GLY A 43 -0.02 7.14 -31.00
CA GLY A 43 0.36 7.40 -29.61
C GLY A 43 0.84 6.14 -28.88
N TYR A 44 0.40 4.96 -29.31
CA TYR A 44 0.83 3.66 -28.80
C TYR A 44 1.98 3.05 -29.62
N GLY A 45 2.56 3.83 -30.55
CA GLY A 45 3.62 3.35 -31.44
C GLY A 45 3.13 2.36 -32.50
N LEU A 46 1.84 2.39 -32.84
CA LEU A 46 1.26 1.55 -33.89
C LEU A 46 1.33 2.26 -35.24
N PHE A 47 2.03 1.66 -36.19
CA PHE A 47 2.14 2.14 -37.56
C PHE A 47 1.07 1.49 -38.43
N TYR A 48 0.29 2.31 -39.14
CA TYR A 48 -0.72 1.82 -40.06
C TYR A 48 -0.09 1.10 -41.26
N ILE A 49 -0.51 -0.15 -41.51
CA ILE A 49 0.01 -0.99 -42.60
C ILE A 49 -0.93 -0.96 -43.80
N GLY A 50 -2.25 -1.02 -43.56
CA GLY A 50 -3.25 -1.03 -44.63
C GLY A 50 -4.56 -1.67 -44.20
N ILE A 51 -5.49 -1.74 -45.14
CA ILE A 51 -6.77 -2.45 -44.99
C ILE A 51 -6.73 -3.74 -45.81
N PHE A 52 -7.02 -4.87 -45.14
CA PHE A 52 -7.05 -6.20 -45.73
C PHE A 52 -8.39 -6.84 -45.37
N ASP A 53 -9.18 -7.22 -46.38
CA ASP A 53 -10.54 -7.76 -46.20
C ASP A 53 -11.44 -6.90 -45.30
N GLY A 54 -11.32 -5.57 -45.43
CA GLY A 54 -12.08 -4.60 -44.63
C GLY A 54 -11.56 -4.40 -43.20
N ILE A 55 -10.42 -5.01 -42.85
CA ILE A 55 -9.79 -4.89 -41.53
C ILE A 55 -8.54 -4.03 -41.66
N ALA A 56 -8.51 -2.92 -40.93
CA ALA A 56 -7.30 -2.14 -40.78
C ALA A 56 -6.30 -2.89 -39.88
N VAL A 57 -5.06 -2.97 -40.35
CA VAL A 57 -3.94 -3.64 -39.71
C VAL A 57 -2.85 -2.61 -39.39
N TYR A 58 -2.29 -2.75 -38.20
CA TYR A 58 -1.20 -1.92 -37.69
C TYR A 58 -0.06 -2.83 -37.23
N ALA A 59 1.15 -2.28 -37.14
CA ALA A 59 2.31 -2.99 -36.59
C ALA A 59 3.18 -2.09 -35.72
N SER A 60 3.88 -2.68 -34.76
CA SER A 60 4.89 -1.98 -33.94
C SER A 60 6.11 -2.86 -33.72
N ALA A 61 7.31 -2.28 -33.82
CA ALA A 61 8.55 -2.95 -33.43
C ALA A 61 8.91 -2.72 -31.95
N ASN A 62 8.21 -1.82 -31.26
CA ASN A 62 8.38 -1.59 -29.83
C ASN A 62 7.25 -2.30 -29.04
N PRO A 63 7.45 -2.57 -27.74
CA PRO A 63 6.39 -3.07 -26.87
C PRO A 63 5.18 -2.14 -26.81
N ILE A 64 3.99 -2.72 -26.94
CA ILE A 64 2.72 -2.02 -26.71
C ILE A 64 2.45 -1.97 -25.21
N ILE A 65 2.08 -0.78 -24.74
CA ILE A 65 1.83 -0.51 -23.33
C ILE A 65 0.39 -0.89 -22.99
N ILE A 66 0.24 -1.78 -22.02
CA ILE A 66 -1.07 -2.21 -21.53
C ILE A 66 -1.27 -1.77 -20.08
N SER A 67 -2.52 -1.44 -19.77
CA SER A 67 -2.99 -1.04 -18.46
C SER A 67 -4.45 -1.47 -18.26
N PRO A 68 -4.94 -1.58 -17.03
CA PRO A 68 -6.35 -1.81 -16.77
C PRO A 68 -7.27 -0.77 -17.42
N SER A 69 -6.82 0.48 -17.58
CA SER A 69 -7.64 1.54 -18.18
C SER A 69 -7.83 1.43 -19.68
N ASN A 70 -7.03 0.64 -20.39
CA ASN A 70 -7.05 0.60 -21.85
C ASN A 70 -7.00 -0.82 -22.42
N THR A 71 -7.14 -1.86 -21.62
CA THR A 71 -6.87 -3.23 -22.07
C THR A 71 -7.94 -4.21 -21.61
N ASN A 72 -8.41 -5.05 -22.53
CA ASN A 72 -9.21 -6.23 -22.24
C ASN A 72 -8.48 -7.50 -22.71
N LEU A 73 -8.61 -8.57 -21.93
CA LEU A 73 -8.05 -9.90 -22.21
C LEU A 73 -9.19 -10.80 -22.66
N LEU A 74 -9.23 -11.09 -23.95
CA LEU A 74 -10.34 -11.76 -24.62
C LEU A 74 -10.02 -13.23 -24.91
N PHE A 75 -10.95 -14.12 -24.58
CA PHE A 75 -10.78 -15.56 -24.73
C PHE A 75 -11.86 -16.18 -25.61
N TYR A 76 -11.47 -17.12 -26.46
CA TYR A 76 -12.41 -17.86 -27.30
C TYR A 76 -13.25 -18.87 -26.52
N ARG A 77 -12.69 -19.43 -25.43
CA ARG A 77 -13.34 -20.43 -24.60
C ARG A 77 -13.34 -20.01 -23.15
N LYS A 78 -14.47 -20.24 -22.48
CA LYS A 78 -14.64 -19.93 -21.06
C LYS A 78 -13.68 -20.75 -20.17
N GLN A 79 -13.37 -21.98 -20.55
CA GLN A 79 -12.42 -22.82 -19.80
C GLN A 79 -11.04 -22.17 -19.78
N ASP A 80 -10.52 -21.80 -20.94
CA ASP A 80 -9.23 -21.13 -21.12
C ASP A 80 -9.13 -19.82 -20.31
N LEU A 81 -10.22 -19.04 -20.30
CA LEU A 81 -10.33 -17.84 -19.46
C LEU A 81 -10.17 -18.19 -17.98
N VAL A 82 -10.95 -19.14 -17.48
CA VAL A 82 -10.95 -19.53 -16.05
C VAL A 82 -9.57 -20.07 -15.65
N TYR A 83 -8.96 -20.90 -16.47
CA TYR A 83 -7.60 -21.40 -16.23
C TYR A 83 -6.59 -20.26 -16.16
N THR A 84 -6.57 -19.38 -17.17
CA THR A 84 -5.64 -18.24 -17.22
C THR A 84 -5.85 -17.29 -16.05
N PHE A 85 -7.11 -17.00 -15.69
CA PHE A 85 -7.46 -16.17 -14.54
C PHE A 85 -6.89 -16.73 -13.23
N ASN A 86 -7.07 -18.04 -12.98
CA ASN A 86 -6.55 -18.68 -11.78
C ASN A 86 -5.01 -18.67 -11.77
N SER A 87 -4.37 -18.98 -12.91
CA SER A 87 -2.91 -18.92 -13.05
C SER A 87 -2.35 -17.52 -12.82
N CYS A 88 -3.01 -16.47 -13.30
CA CYS A 88 -2.63 -15.08 -13.04
C CYS A 88 -2.84 -14.69 -11.57
N SER A 89 -3.90 -15.20 -10.94
CA SER A 89 -4.18 -14.96 -9.51
C SER A 89 -3.05 -15.47 -8.62
N ASP A 90 -2.51 -16.65 -8.93
CA ASP A 90 -1.50 -17.33 -8.13
C ASP A 90 -0.06 -16.91 -8.50
N SER A 91 0.12 -16.19 -9.61
CA SER A 91 1.44 -15.81 -10.12
C SER A 91 2.03 -14.62 -9.36
N ALA A 92 3.22 -14.81 -8.78
CA ALA A 92 4.00 -13.75 -8.15
C ALA A 92 4.46 -12.66 -9.14
N LYS A 93 4.43 -12.89 -10.46
CA LYS A 93 4.82 -11.88 -11.46
C LYS A 93 3.66 -11.00 -11.91
N CYS A 94 2.42 -11.40 -11.64
CA CYS A 94 1.20 -10.66 -12.00
C CYS A 94 0.87 -9.58 -10.96
N LYS A 95 1.80 -8.63 -10.76
CA LYS A 95 1.76 -7.60 -9.70
C LYS A 95 0.55 -6.65 -9.71
N PHE A 96 -0.12 -6.50 -10.85
CA PHE A 96 -1.34 -5.70 -10.98
C PHE A 96 -2.58 -6.51 -11.30
N PHE A 97 -2.57 -7.82 -11.03
CA PHE A 97 -3.71 -8.70 -11.31
C PHE A 97 -5.03 -8.16 -10.74
N ASP A 98 -5.01 -7.64 -9.51
CA ASP A 98 -6.23 -7.12 -8.86
C ASP A 98 -6.92 -5.99 -9.62
N TYR A 99 -6.17 -5.25 -10.45
CA TYR A 99 -6.70 -4.20 -11.32
C TYR A 99 -7.18 -4.75 -12.67
N PHE A 100 -6.60 -5.85 -13.15
CA PHE A 100 -7.00 -6.52 -14.40
C PHE A 100 -8.16 -7.51 -14.23
N LYS A 101 -8.56 -7.88 -13.00
CA LYS A 101 -9.57 -8.93 -12.74
C LYS A 101 -10.88 -8.76 -13.51
N SER A 102 -11.34 -7.52 -13.70
CA SER A 102 -12.57 -7.19 -14.43
C SER A 102 -12.44 -7.22 -15.94
N HIS A 103 -11.23 -7.34 -16.47
CA HIS A 103 -10.90 -7.19 -17.89
C HIS A 103 -10.77 -8.54 -18.62
N PHE A 104 -11.14 -9.64 -17.97
CA PHE A 104 -11.17 -10.97 -18.59
C PHE A 104 -12.54 -11.23 -19.19
N HIS A 105 -12.64 -11.32 -20.51
CA HIS A 105 -13.92 -11.46 -21.23
C HIS A 105 -13.90 -12.61 -22.23
N GLY A 106 -15.09 -13.12 -22.56
CA GLY A 106 -15.29 -14.02 -23.69
C GLY A 106 -15.48 -13.24 -24.99
N ILE A 107 -15.01 -13.78 -26.10
CA ILE A 107 -15.19 -13.17 -27.43
C ILE A 107 -16.62 -13.42 -27.93
N GLY A 108 -17.34 -12.36 -28.31
CA GLY A 108 -18.65 -12.47 -28.93
C GLY A 108 -18.60 -12.99 -30.37
N SER A 109 -19.61 -13.75 -30.81
CA SER A 109 -19.62 -14.33 -32.16
C SER A 109 -19.61 -13.29 -33.28
N ALA A 110 -20.19 -12.10 -33.04
CA ALA A 110 -20.24 -11.01 -34.02
C ALA A 110 -18.91 -10.25 -34.17
N GLU A 111 -18.06 -10.29 -33.15
CA GLU A 111 -16.77 -9.59 -33.09
C GLU A 111 -15.67 -10.34 -33.86
N GLN A 112 -15.89 -11.63 -34.08
CA GLN A 112 -14.94 -12.48 -34.80
C GLN A 112 -14.84 -12.10 -36.28
N GLY A 113 -13.59 -11.94 -36.72
CA GLY A 113 -13.18 -11.68 -38.08
C GLY A 113 -12.78 -12.97 -38.83
N PRO A 114 -12.14 -12.83 -39.99
CA PRO A 114 -11.65 -13.96 -40.78
C PRO A 114 -10.51 -14.70 -40.05
N ALA A 115 -10.12 -15.85 -40.62
CA ALA A 115 -8.98 -16.60 -40.12
C ALA A 115 -7.69 -15.79 -40.25
N LEU A 116 -6.87 -15.78 -39.19
CA LEU A 116 -5.60 -15.06 -39.15
C LEU A 116 -4.68 -15.47 -40.32
N SER A 117 -4.61 -16.77 -40.63
CA SER A 117 -3.79 -17.29 -41.72
C SER A 117 -4.17 -16.74 -43.10
N GLU A 118 -5.45 -16.42 -43.34
CA GLU A 118 -5.89 -15.79 -44.59
C GLU A 118 -5.45 -14.34 -44.68
N LEU A 119 -5.49 -13.61 -43.57
CA LEU A 119 -5.01 -12.23 -43.48
C LEU A 119 -3.49 -12.16 -43.69
N LEU A 120 -2.71 -12.99 -42.99
CA LEU A 120 -1.25 -12.97 -43.05
C LEU A 120 -0.70 -13.24 -44.46
N ARG A 121 -1.42 -13.96 -45.32
CA ARG A 121 -1.02 -14.19 -46.73
C ARG A 121 -1.07 -12.92 -47.58
N LYS A 122 -1.86 -11.92 -47.17
CA LYS A 122 -2.07 -10.67 -47.91
C LYS A 122 -1.24 -9.51 -47.33
N ILE A 123 -0.86 -9.62 -46.06
CA ILE A 123 -0.14 -8.57 -45.33
C ILE A 123 1.34 -8.59 -45.69
N SER A 124 1.86 -7.42 -46.06
CA SER A 124 3.30 -7.16 -46.17
C SER A 124 3.65 -6.02 -45.23
N VAL A 125 4.45 -6.30 -44.20
CA VAL A 125 4.87 -5.29 -43.21
C VAL A 125 6.27 -4.82 -43.59
N PRO A 126 6.52 -3.50 -43.69
CA PRO A 126 7.87 -3.00 -43.88
C PRO A 126 8.77 -3.46 -42.72
N LYS A 127 10.08 -3.53 -42.94
CA LYS A 127 11.01 -3.80 -41.86
C LYS A 127 10.98 -2.61 -40.89
N LEU A 128 10.36 -2.81 -39.74
CA LEU A 128 10.32 -1.85 -38.65
C LEU A 128 11.53 -2.09 -37.74
N GLU A 129 12.11 -1.01 -37.21
CA GLU A 129 13.18 -1.08 -36.23
C GLU A 129 12.66 -0.58 -34.89
N SER A 130 13.00 -1.28 -33.81
CA SER A 130 12.69 -0.85 -32.46
C SER A 130 13.45 0.45 -32.16
N THR A 131 12.79 1.43 -31.57
CA THR A 131 13.46 2.68 -31.19
C THR A 131 14.29 2.52 -29.91
N TYR A 132 13.97 1.53 -29.08
CA TYR A 132 14.71 1.21 -27.86
C TYR A 132 14.76 -0.29 -27.59
N SER A 133 15.69 -0.71 -26.73
CA SER A 133 15.81 -2.10 -26.27
C SER A 133 14.80 -2.39 -25.15
N GLU A 134 14.06 -3.51 -25.24
CA GLU A 134 13.15 -3.94 -24.18
C GLU A 134 13.87 -4.14 -22.84
N ASN A 135 15.11 -4.66 -22.88
CA ASN A 135 15.93 -4.85 -21.68
C ASN A 135 16.35 -3.50 -21.07
N ALA A 136 16.63 -2.48 -21.90
CA ALA A 136 16.94 -1.13 -21.41
C ALA A 136 15.70 -0.52 -20.74
N TYR A 137 14.53 -0.63 -21.39
CA TYR A 137 13.25 -0.20 -20.83
C TYR A 137 12.92 -0.91 -19.51
N ASP A 138 13.10 -2.23 -19.43
CA ASP A 138 12.85 -3.00 -18.20
C ASP A 138 13.77 -2.59 -17.05
N LYS A 139 15.06 -2.33 -17.33
CA LYS A 139 16.01 -1.79 -16.37
C LYS A 139 15.64 -0.38 -15.91
N ALA A 140 15.33 0.53 -16.82
CA ALA A 140 14.92 1.90 -16.50
C ALA A 140 13.64 1.91 -15.64
N LYS A 141 12.61 1.16 -16.05
CA LYS A 141 11.38 1.04 -15.27
C LYS A 141 11.64 0.39 -13.91
N GLY A 142 12.48 -0.64 -13.86
CA GLY A 142 12.89 -1.28 -12.61
C GLY A 142 13.59 -0.33 -11.65
N PHE A 143 14.50 0.51 -12.16
CA PHE A 143 15.21 1.55 -11.40
C PHE A 143 14.22 2.56 -10.81
N ILE A 144 13.29 3.09 -11.61
CA ILE A 144 12.30 4.07 -11.18
C ILE A 144 11.38 3.47 -10.10
N TRP A 145 10.89 2.24 -10.30
CA TRP A 145 10.11 1.53 -9.27
C TRP A 145 10.91 1.29 -8.00
N GLY A 146 12.18 0.90 -8.11
CA GLY A 146 13.09 0.72 -6.98
C GLY A 146 13.28 2.02 -6.19
N TYR A 147 13.50 3.14 -6.89
CA TYR A 147 13.61 4.47 -6.30
C TYR A 147 12.32 4.87 -5.56
N ALA A 148 11.17 4.73 -6.22
CA ALA A 148 9.87 5.06 -5.66
C ALA A 148 9.51 4.22 -4.42
N LEU A 149 9.77 2.90 -4.48
CA LEU A 149 9.64 2.03 -3.32
C LEU A 149 10.57 2.49 -2.19
N GLY A 150 11.81 2.86 -2.51
CA GLY A 150 12.74 3.40 -1.52
C GLY A 150 12.23 4.67 -0.86
N LEU A 151 11.66 5.62 -1.60
CA LEU A 151 11.03 6.81 -0.99
C LEU A 151 9.89 6.44 -0.04
N VAL A 152 9.05 5.45 -0.40
CA VAL A 152 7.97 4.96 0.47
C VAL A 152 8.51 4.26 1.72
N TYR A 153 9.66 3.61 1.63
CA TYR A 153 10.28 2.93 2.78
C TYR A 153 11.19 3.81 3.61
N SER A 154 11.65 4.95 3.08
CA SER A 154 12.45 5.94 3.78
C SER A 154 11.72 6.49 5.02
N LEU A 155 12.50 6.80 6.04
CA LEU A 155 12.01 7.20 7.37
C LEU A 155 12.75 8.44 7.84
N SER A 156 12.07 9.27 8.64
CA SER A 156 12.78 10.31 9.40
C SER A 156 13.82 9.67 10.34
N PRO A 157 14.91 10.37 10.68
CA PRO A 157 15.92 9.87 11.61
C PRO A 157 15.34 9.38 12.93
N GLU A 158 14.37 10.10 13.48
CA GLU A 158 13.70 9.75 14.74
C GLU A 158 12.95 8.43 14.60
N ILE A 159 12.18 8.25 13.53
CA ILE A 159 11.38 7.04 13.32
C ILE A 159 12.27 5.83 12.99
N ALA A 160 13.37 6.03 12.27
CA ALA A 160 14.36 4.99 12.03
C ALA A 160 14.97 4.49 13.36
N LYS A 161 15.25 5.41 14.30
CA LYS A 161 15.68 5.05 15.67
C LYS A 161 14.60 4.30 16.44
N LEU A 162 13.34 4.75 16.40
CA LEU A 162 12.22 4.04 17.03
C LEU A 162 12.10 2.60 16.55
N LEU A 163 12.23 2.37 15.23
CA LEU A 163 12.19 1.03 14.65
C LEU A 163 13.35 0.15 15.13
N LYS A 164 14.57 0.69 15.19
CA LYS A 164 15.74 -0.02 15.72
C LYS A 164 15.56 -0.41 17.18
N ILE A 165 15.09 0.52 18.01
CA ILE A 165 14.80 0.28 19.43
C ILE A 165 13.70 -0.77 19.59
N GLN A 166 12.61 -0.67 18.83
CA GLN A 166 11.50 -1.64 18.86
C GLN A 166 11.97 -3.06 18.50
N LYS A 167 12.84 -3.22 17.48
CA LYS A 167 13.43 -4.51 17.13
C LYS A 167 14.30 -5.06 18.26
N ARG A 168 15.15 -4.23 18.87
CA ARG A 168 15.97 -4.66 20.01
C ARG A 168 15.13 -5.08 21.22
N VAL A 169 14.05 -4.35 21.52
CA VAL A 169 13.07 -4.72 22.56
C VAL A 169 12.43 -6.07 22.22
N TYR A 170 12.03 -6.30 20.97
CA TYR A 170 11.48 -7.57 20.52
C TYR A 170 12.46 -8.73 20.71
N ASP A 171 13.75 -8.54 20.37
CA ASP A 171 14.78 -9.57 20.50
C ASP A 171 15.01 -9.96 21.96
N ILE A 172 15.12 -8.96 22.85
CA ILE A 172 15.25 -9.18 24.29
C ILE A 172 14.03 -9.98 24.79
N ILE A 173 12.81 -9.52 24.47
CA ILE A 173 11.57 -10.14 24.96
C ILE A 173 11.35 -11.53 24.35
N SER A 174 11.80 -11.77 23.12
CA SER A 174 11.72 -13.09 22.49
C SER A 174 12.70 -14.08 23.09
N SER A 175 13.90 -13.63 23.46
CA SER A 175 14.95 -14.47 24.06
C SER A 175 14.57 -15.07 25.43
N ILE A 176 13.64 -14.42 26.16
CA ILE A 176 13.24 -14.78 27.53
C ILE A 176 11.95 -15.62 27.59
N LYS A 177 11.25 -15.81 26.45
CA LYS A 177 9.96 -16.52 26.42
C LYS A 177 10.06 -17.98 26.89
N SER A 178 11.21 -18.61 26.71
CA SER A 178 11.44 -20.01 27.11
C SER A 178 11.77 -20.17 28.60
N ASP A 179 12.40 -19.17 29.20
CA ASP A 179 13.08 -19.32 30.49
C ASP A 179 12.27 -18.76 31.67
N GLY A 180 11.23 -17.96 31.39
CA GLY A 180 10.31 -17.41 32.39
C GLY A 180 10.93 -16.39 33.37
N ASN A 181 12.25 -16.17 33.29
CA ASN A 181 13.01 -15.23 34.10
C ASN A 181 13.89 -14.35 33.20
N ILE A 182 13.96 -13.06 33.52
CA ILE A 182 14.73 -12.07 32.75
C ILE A 182 15.98 -11.69 33.54
N PRO A 183 17.18 -11.87 32.98
CA PRO A 183 18.42 -11.38 33.56
C PRO A 183 18.35 -9.88 33.89
N ASN A 184 18.95 -9.47 35.01
CA ASN A 184 18.95 -8.06 35.43
C ASN A 184 19.61 -7.14 34.39
N SER A 185 20.61 -7.62 33.66
CA SER A 185 21.23 -6.88 32.55
C SER A 185 20.22 -6.53 31.45
N LEU A 186 19.40 -7.49 31.03
CA LEU A 186 18.37 -7.30 30.01
C LEU A 186 17.21 -6.43 30.52
N LYS A 187 16.88 -6.48 31.81
CA LYS A 187 15.90 -5.55 32.41
C LYS A 187 16.39 -4.11 32.36
N LEU A 188 17.64 -3.86 32.75
CA LEU A 188 18.25 -2.54 32.70
C LEU A 188 18.33 -2.03 31.25
N GLU A 189 18.69 -2.90 30.32
CA GLU A 189 18.70 -2.58 28.90
C GLU A 189 17.30 -2.20 28.39
N LEU A 190 16.25 -2.96 28.73
CA LEU A 190 14.86 -2.63 28.38
C LEU A 190 14.42 -1.28 28.93
N GLU A 191 14.78 -0.95 30.17
CA GLU A 191 14.49 0.38 30.76
C GLU A 191 15.23 1.50 30.03
N THR A 192 16.47 1.25 29.61
CA THR A 192 17.27 2.21 28.85
C THR A 192 16.65 2.46 27.48
N LEU A 193 16.27 1.38 26.78
CA LEU A 193 15.61 1.42 25.48
C LEU A 193 14.23 2.10 25.56
N ASP A 194 13.45 1.88 26.62
CA ASP A 194 12.15 2.55 26.82
C ASP A 194 12.31 4.08 27.00
N ASN A 195 13.33 4.51 27.73
CA ASN A 195 13.66 5.92 27.87
C ASN A 195 14.13 6.52 26.54
N GLU A 196 15.05 5.85 25.84
CA GLU A 196 15.54 6.28 24.53
C GLU A 196 14.40 6.38 23.50
N TYR A 197 13.50 5.40 23.48
CA TYR A 197 12.31 5.43 22.62
C TYR A 197 11.47 6.69 22.87
N SER A 198 11.31 7.07 24.14
CA SER A 198 10.52 8.26 24.52
C SER A 198 11.16 9.57 24.03
N LEU A 199 12.49 9.63 23.94
CA LEU A 199 13.21 10.81 23.44
C LEU A 199 12.97 11.02 21.95
N TYR A 200 12.88 9.93 21.19
CA TYR A 200 12.70 9.97 19.74
C TYR A 200 11.23 9.89 19.30
N ASP A 201 10.27 9.65 20.21
CA ASP A 201 8.86 9.57 19.86
C ASP A 201 8.32 10.97 19.46
N PRO A 202 7.90 11.18 18.20
CA PRO A 202 7.42 12.48 17.77
C PRO A 202 5.98 12.76 18.24
N ILE A 203 5.21 11.72 18.59
CA ILE A 203 3.77 11.83 18.86
C ILE A 203 3.47 12.75 20.07
N PRO A 204 4.19 12.66 21.20
CA PRO A 204 4.01 13.58 22.32
C PRO A 204 4.19 15.06 21.94
N ALA A 205 5.21 15.39 21.16
CA ALA A 205 5.45 16.76 20.70
C ALA A 205 4.34 17.24 19.76
N ILE A 206 3.89 16.38 18.84
CA ILE A 206 2.77 16.66 17.94
C ILE A 206 1.47 16.91 18.74
N ALA A 207 1.18 16.05 19.73
CA ALA A 207 0.02 16.19 20.59
C ALA A 207 0.03 17.52 21.35
N LYS A 208 1.19 17.89 21.90
CA LYS A 208 1.37 19.17 22.60
C LYS A 208 1.18 20.37 21.67
N ASN A 209 1.74 20.33 20.46
CA ASN A 209 1.59 21.41 19.50
C ASN A 209 0.13 21.59 19.06
N ARG A 210 -0.58 20.50 18.76
CA ARG A 210 -2.01 20.57 18.41
C ARG A 210 -2.89 20.99 19.57
N TRP A 211 -2.57 20.57 20.80
CA TRP A 211 -3.26 21.07 21.99
C TRP A 211 -3.12 22.59 22.09
N ASN A 212 -1.89 23.10 21.98
CA ASN A 212 -1.62 24.54 22.05
C ASN A 212 -2.34 25.31 20.93
N GLU A 213 -2.39 24.77 19.71
CA GLU A 213 -3.15 25.34 18.60
C GLU A 213 -4.65 25.38 18.91
N LYS A 214 -5.21 24.28 19.42
CA LYS A 214 -6.63 24.20 19.82
C LYS A 214 -6.95 25.22 20.90
N ILE A 215 -6.10 25.35 21.92
CA ILE A 215 -6.25 26.32 22.99
C ILE A 215 -6.13 27.75 22.43
N SER A 216 -5.18 28.01 21.53
CA SER A 216 -5.01 29.32 20.87
C SER A 216 -6.27 29.74 20.10
N ILE A 217 -6.85 28.82 19.32
CA ILE A 217 -8.12 29.03 18.61
C ILE A 217 -9.23 29.36 19.60
N LEU A 218 -9.37 28.57 20.67
CA LEU A 218 -10.38 28.81 21.71
C LEU A 218 -10.18 30.18 22.37
N THR A 219 -8.95 30.56 22.73
CA THR A 219 -8.67 31.88 23.32
C THR A 219 -8.97 33.03 22.36
N THR A 220 -8.83 32.82 21.05
CA THR A 220 -9.22 33.79 20.03
C THR A 220 -10.74 33.92 19.93
N ILE A 221 -11.48 32.81 20.02
CA ILE A 221 -12.95 32.81 20.04
C ILE A 221 -13.50 33.52 21.29
N PHE A 222 -12.83 33.41 22.44
CA PHE A 222 -13.23 34.08 23.69
C PHE A 222 -12.72 35.53 23.85
N SER A 223 -12.13 36.12 22.80
CA SER A 223 -11.54 37.46 22.84
C SER A 223 -12.55 38.62 22.87
N GLU A 224 -13.86 38.34 22.75
CA GLU A 224 -14.93 39.33 22.99
C GLU A 224 -15.11 39.70 24.48
N LEU A 225 -14.41 39.01 25.39
CA LEU A 225 -14.37 39.37 26.81
C LEU A 225 -13.34 40.49 27.07
N PRO A 226 -13.61 41.46 27.98
CA PRO A 226 -12.84 42.71 28.08
C PRO A 226 -11.33 42.59 28.40
N ASN A 227 -10.81 41.38 28.67
CA ASN A 227 -9.41 41.08 28.90
C ASN A 227 -9.12 39.65 28.40
N GLY A 228 -9.03 39.47 27.08
CA GLY A 228 -8.86 38.16 26.41
C GLY A 228 -7.97 37.18 27.18
N ILE A 229 -8.40 35.92 27.25
CA ILE A 229 -7.77 34.88 28.09
C ILE A 229 -6.44 34.45 27.43
N PRO A 230 -5.26 34.70 28.03
CA PRO A 230 -4.00 34.13 27.55
C PRO A 230 -4.02 32.60 27.63
N THR A 231 -3.29 31.93 26.75
CA THR A 231 -3.15 30.45 26.68
C THR A 231 -2.82 29.83 28.05
N ALA A 232 -1.97 30.50 28.84
CA ALA A 232 -1.59 30.09 30.19
C ALA A 232 -2.75 30.16 31.21
N ILE A 233 -3.77 30.99 30.98
CA ILE A 233 -4.93 31.12 31.85
C ILE A 233 -5.95 30.02 31.57
N LEU A 234 -6.14 29.56 30.32
CA LEU A 234 -7.10 28.48 30.04
C LEU A 234 -6.64 27.14 30.61
N ASP A 235 -5.36 26.80 30.42
CA ASP A 235 -4.77 25.61 31.06
C ASP A 235 -4.84 25.70 32.59
N LYS A 236 -4.64 26.90 33.15
CA LYS A 236 -4.83 27.14 34.59
C LYS A 236 -6.29 26.98 35.03
N ILE A 237 -7.26 27.48 34.26
CA ILE A 237 -8.69 27.31 34.53
C ILE A 237 -9.05 25.82 34.53
N LEU A 238 -8.59 25.06 33.53
CA LEU A 238 -8.84 23.62 33.48
C LEU A 238 -8.23 22.88 34.67
N ARG A 239 -7.05 23.32 35.14
CA ARG A 239 -6.43 22.83 36.39
C ARG A 239 -7.24 23.18 37.63
N ASP A 240 -7.63 24.44 37.77
CA ASP A 240 -8.39 24.95 38.92
C ASP A 240 -9.78 24.31 39.01
N LEU A 241 -10.37 23.95 37.86
CA LEU A 241 -11.64 23.21 37.76
C LEU A 241 -11.49 21.69 37.93
N GLY A 242 -10.26 21.16 37.98
CA GLY A 242 -9.99 19.73 38.09
C GLY A 242 -10.37 18.89 36.87
N VAL A 243 -10.57 19.51 35.70
CA VAL A 243 -11.04 18.84 34.47
C VAL A 243 -9.96 18.75 33.37
N GLU A 244 -8.76 19.27 33.61
CA GLU A 244 -7.64 19.26 32.65
C GLU A 244 -7.36 17.89 32.05
N ASN A 245 -7.33 16.85 32.90
CA ASN A 245 -7.01 15.49 32.47
C ASN A 245 -8.07 14.91 31.53
N GLU A 246 -9.34 15.14 31.86
CA GLU A 246 -10.48 14.69 31.04
C GLU A 246 -10.51 15.46 29.71
N ALA A 247 -10.25 16.76 29.75
CA ALA A 247 -10.20 17.61 28.56
C ALA A 247 -9.10 17.18 27.58
N LYS A 248 -7.87 16.97 28.08
CA LYS A 248 -6.75 16.47 27.26
C LYS A 248 -7.00 15.06 26.74
N SER A 249 -7.59 14.17 27.55
CA SER A 249 -7.91 12.81 27.13
C SER A 249 -8.96 12.79 26.01
N ARG A 250 -10.01 13.62 26.12
CA ARG A 250 -11.01 13.76 25.05
C ARG A 250 -10.41 14.37 23.80
N PHE A 251 -9.58 15.40 23.93
CA PHE A 251 -8.88 15.99 22.80
C PHE A 251 -8.03 14.98 22.03
N LEU A 252 -7.24 14.17 22.74
CA LEU A 252 -6.44 13.12 22.10
C LEU A 252 -7.32 12.12 21.35
N ALA A 253 -8.46 11.72 21.93
CA ALA A 253 -9.42 10.82 21.29
C ALA A 253 -10.07 11.43 20.04
N ASP A 254 -10.50 12.70 20.12
CA ASP A 254 -11.11 13.44 19.01
C ASP A 254 -10.14 13.65 17.85
N GLU A 255 -8.86 13.88 18.16
CA GLU A 255 -7.77 14.01 17.17
C GLU A 255 -7.25 12.67 16.64
N GLY A 256 -7.73 11.55 17.17
CA GLY A 256 -7.24 10.21 16.84
C GLY A 256 -5.76 9.98 17.22
N ILE A 257 -5.26 10.68 18.24
CA ILE A 257 -3.88 10.58 18.72
C ILE A 257 -3.83 9.59 19.89
N SER A 258 -3.06 8.52 19.72
CA SER A 258 -2.75 7.58 20.81
C SER A 258 -1.33 7.82 21.32
N LEU A 259 -1.19 8.11 22.61
CA LEU A 259 0.10 8.14 23.28
C LEU A 259 0.51 6.71 23.67
N ARG A 260 1.81 6.41 23.59
CA ARG A 260 2.33 5.12 24.06
C ARG A 260 2.31 5.05 25.59
N LYS A 261 2.25 3.84 26.14
CA LYS A 261 2.49 3.59 27.57
C LYS A 261 3.97 3.26 27.79
N SER A 262 4.54 3.77 28.88
CA SER A 262 5.90 3.44 29.33
C SER A 262 6.00 1.98 29.78
N LEU A 263 7.20 1.40 29.77
CA LEU A 263 7.44 0.03 30.25
C LEU A 263 6.95 -0.16 31.71
N ARG A 264 7.07 0.89 32.54
CA ARG A 264 6.64 0.88 33.95
C ARG A 264 5.12 0.75 34.13
N SER A 265 4.34 0.99 33.09
CA SER A 265 2.88 0.87 33.11
C SER A 265 2.39 -0.59 33.08
N TYR A 266 3.29 -1.55 32.83
CA TYR A 266 2.94 -2.96 32.64
C TYR A 266 3.29 -3.80 33.87
N SER A 267 2.54 -4.89 34.06
CA SER A 267 2.85 -5.87 35.11
C SER A 267 4.04 -6.73 34.69
N LEU A 268 5.23 -6.40 35.19
CA LEU A 268 6.48 -7.10 34.85
C LEU A 268 6.69 -8.41 35.64
N THR A 269 5.60 -9.00 36.16
CA THR A 269 5.62 -10.31 36.80
C THR A 269 5.37 -11.40 35.75
N GLY A 270 6.35 -12.27 35.54
CA GLY A 270 6.33 -13.26 34.46
C GLY A 270 6.55 -12.63 33.07
N THR A 271 6.16 -13.33 32.01
CA THR A 271 6.40 -12.88 30.62
C THR A 271 5.26 -12.05 30.03
N TYR A 272 4.05 -12.14 30.59
CA TYR A 272 2.83 -11.55 30.01
C TYR A 272 2.93 -10.03 29.82
N GLY A 273 3.35 -9.26 30.83
CA GLY A 273 3.43 -7.80 30.71
C GLY A 273 4.50 -7.34 29.71
N TYR A 274 5.59 -8.09 29.57
CA TYR A 274 6.60 -7.82 28.55
C TYR A 274 6.07 -8.09 27.14
N GLU A 275 5.34 -9.19 26.95
CA GLU A 275 4.70 -9.48 25.66
C GLU A 275 3.68 -8.41 25.27
N GLN A 276 2.87 -7.95 26.24
CA GLN A 276 1.91 -6.88 26.01
C GLN A 276 2.63 -5.56 25.65
N TYR A 277 3.67 -5.19 26.40
CA TYR A 277 4.50 -4.02 26.08
C TYR A 277 5.08 -4.09 24.67
N ASN A 278 5.67 -5.23 24.29
CA ASN A 278 6.23 -5.43 22.95
C ASN A 278 5.19 -5.26 21.84
N GLN A 279 3.99 -5.82 22.04
CA GLN A 279 2.89 -5.69 21.07
C GLN A 279 2.42 -4.24 20.94
N GLU A 280 2.17 -3.55 22.06
CA GLU A 280 1.72 -2.15 22.05
C GLU A 280 2.80 -1.22 21.46
N LEU A 281 4.08 -1.43 21.81
CA LEU A 281 5.21 -0.66 21.23
C LEU A 281 5.31 -0.88 19.72
N ARG A 282 5.17 -2.13 19.24
CA ARG A 282 5.16 -2.45 17.80
C ARG A 282 4.04 -1.74 17.06
N LEU A 283 2.83 -1.75 17.62
CA LEU A 283 1.67 -1.06 17.03
C LEU A 283 1.90 0.45 16.95
N HIS A 284 2.46 1.05 18.01
CA HIS A 284 2.79 2.47 18.06
C HIS A 284 3.85 2.85 17.01
N THR A 285 4.99 2.13 16.97
CA THR A 285 6.03 2.34 15.95
C THR A 285 5.45 2.23 14.54
N HIS A 286 4.60 1.22 14.30
CA HIS A 286 3.97 1.04 13.00
C HIS A 286 3.06 2.20 12.62
N ALA A 287 2.28 2.73 13.57
CA ALA A 287 1.45 3.92 13.35
C ALA A 287 2.31 5.16 12.98
N CYS A 288 3.45 5.36 13.66
CA CYS A 288 4.40 6.43 13.33
C CYS A 288 4.97 6.26 11.91
N ILE A 289 5.35 5.04 11.52
CA ILE A 289 5.83 4.74 10.16
C ILE A 289 4.75 5.02 9.12
N VAL A 290 3.52 4.52 9.31
CA VAL A 290 2.40 4.74 8.38
C VAL A 290 2.14 6.24 8.20
N ARG A 291 2.19 7.01 9.29
CA ARG A 291 2.05 8.47 9.23
C ARG A 291 3.17 9.12 8.41
N ASN A 292 4.43 8.80 8.69
CA ASN A 292 5.58 9.31 7.95
C ASN A 292 5.47 9.00 6.45
N ARG A 293 5.06 7.79 6.09
CA ARG A 293 4.87 7.41 4.68
C ARG A 293 3.79 8.24 3.98
N LYS A 294 2.67 8.50 4.67
CA LYS A 294 1.62 9.37 4.13
C LYS A 294 2.12 10.80 3.96
N GLU A 295 2.90 11.32 4.90
CA GLU A 295 3.49 12.65 4.82
C GLU A 295 4.48 12.77 3.65
N ILE A 296 5.35 11.77 3.45
CA ILE A 296 6.26 11.70 2.29
C ILE A 296 5.48 11.67 0.97
N LEU A 297 4.47 10.79 0.86
CA LEU A 297 3.70 10.66 -0.39
C LEU A 297 2.84 11.87 -0.72
N ASN A 298 2.34 12.58 0.29
CA ASN A 298 1.60 13.82 0.08
C ASN A 298 2.53 15.00 -0.24
N GLY A 299 3.80 14.93 0.15
CA GLY A 299 4.79 16.00 -0.02
C GLY A 299 5.72 15.84 -1.21
N THR A 300 5.86 14.65 -1.79
CA THR A 300 6.90 14.34 -2.78
C THR A 300 6.34 13.74 -4.05
N LEU A 301 6.42 14.51 -5.14
CA LEU A 301 6.33 14.00 -6.51
C LEU A 301 7.74 13.58 -6.95
N PHE A 302 8.02 12.28 -7.04
CA PHE A 302 9.35 11.81 -7.47
C PHE A 302 9.52 11.89 -8.99
N GLN A 303 8.41 12.05 -9.73
CA GLN A 303 8.44 12.22 -11.18
C GLN A 303 9.27 13.42 -11.63
N ASP A 304 9.35 14.47 -10.79
CA ASP A 304 10.13 15.69 -11.08
C ASP A 304 11.57 15.61 -10.55
N GLN A 305 11.93 14.49 -9.89
CA GLN A 305 13.26 14.24 -9.33
C GLN A 305 14.11 13.33 -10.21
N LEU A 306 13.53 12.78 -11.29
CA LEU A 306 14.16 11.82 -12.18
C LEU A 306 14.16 12.35 -13.61
N GLU A 307 15.32 12.26 -14.25
CA GLU A 307 15.50 12.45 -15.69
C GLU A 307 15.72 11.09 -16.34
N VAL A 308 14.92 10.80 -17.37
CA VAL A 308 14.99 9.55 -18.13
C VAL A 308 15.33 9.87 -19.58
N ASP A 309 16.30 9.16 -20.15
CA ASP A 309 16.45 9.12 -21.62
C ASP A 309 15.31 8.28 -22.21
N THR A 310 14.18 8.91 -22.52
CA THR A 310 13.00 8.23 -23.07
C THR A 310 13.19 7.76 -24.51
N SER A 311 14.27 8.17 -25.17
CA SER A 311 14.56 7.73 -26.54
C SER A 311 15.17 6.32 -26.58
N SER A 312 16.09 6.02 -25.65
CA SER A 312 16.82 4.75 -25.61
C SER A 312 16.55 3.91 -24.35
N PHE A 313 16.13 4.54 -23.25
CA PHE A 313 16.05 4.01 -21.89
C PHE A 313 17.39 3.49 -21.34
N GLU A 314 18.53 3.93 -21.88
CA GLU A 314 19.86 3.52 -21.42
C GLU A 314 20.38 4.35 -20.24
N SER A 315 19.60 5.34 -19.76
CA SER A 315 19.93 6.07 -18.53
C SER A 315 18.72 6.60 -17.80
N VAL A 316 18.81 6.56 -16.47
CA VAL A 316 17.96 7.29 -15.52
C VAL A 316 18.89 7.97 -14.51
N THR A 317 18.68 9.26 -14.27
CA THR A 317 19.47 10.08 -13.34
C THR A 317 18.56 10.89 -12.43
N LEU A 318 19.08 11.25 -11.26
CA LEU A 318 18.44 12.21 -10.37
C LEU A 318 18.65 13.62 -10.91
N SER A 319 17.58 14.43 -10.92
CA SER A 319 17.56 15.78 -11.51
C SER A 319 18.19 16.86 -10.63
N ASN A 320 18.33 16.64 -9.32
CA ASN A 320 18.91 17.67 -8.46
C ASN A 320 20.43 17.72 -8.60
N GLU A 321 20.98 18.92 -8.45
CA GLU A 321 22.42 19.19 -8.51
C GLU A 321 23.12 19.04 -7.14
N SER A 322 22.54 18.26 -6.22
CA SER A 322 23.17 18.02 -4.92
C SER A 322 24.44 17.16 -5.08
N GLU A 323 25.39 17.30 -4.16
CA GLU A 323 26.64 16.52 -4.20
C GLU A 323 26.35 15.01 -4.12
N ASP A 324 25.39 14.61 -3.27
CA ASP A 324 24.92 13.24 -3.13
C ASP A 324 24.27 12.72 -4.42
N ASP A 325 23.41 13.52 -5.07
CA ASP A 325 22.74 13.10 -6.30
C ASP A 325 23.74 12.98 -7.46
N ARG A 326 24.72 13.90 -7.56
CA ARG A 326 25.83 13.78 -8.52
C ARG A 326 26.68 12.55 -8.27
N LEU A 327 27.01 12.27 -7.00
CA LEU A 327 27.75 11.06 -6.62
C LEU A 327 26.96 9.80 -6.99
N PHE A 328 25.69 9.75 -6.65
CA PHE A 328 24.82 8.62 -6.96
C PHE A 328 24.63 8.42 -8.46
N ASN A 329 24.42 9.47 -9.23
CA ASN A 329 24.29 9.41 -10.70
C ASN A 329 25.55 8.81 -11.34
N ASN A 330 26.74 9.24 -10.90
CA ASN A 330 28.00 8.68 -11.39
C ASN A 330 28.16 7.19 -11.02
N ILE A 331 27.71 6.79 -9.83
CA ILE A 331 27.74 5.40 -9.37
C ILE A 331 26.74 4.53 -10.14
N ALA A 332 25.49 4.98 -10.25
CA ALA A 332 24.42 4.29 -10.95
C ALA A 332 24.76 4.10 -12.43
N LYS A 333 25.37 5.11 -13.06
CA LYS A 333 25.91 5.00 -14.41
C LYS A 333 26.86 3.82 -14.55
N GLN A 334 27.84 3.70 -13.66
CA GLN A 334 28.80 2.62 -13.75
C GLN A 334 28.20 1.25 -13.42
N ILE A 335 27.42 1.17 -12.33
CA ILE A 335 26.85 -0.10 -11.84
C ILE A 335 25.80 -0.66 -12.79
N ILE A 336 24.86 0.19 -13.23
CA ILE A 336 23.65 -0.22 -13.97
C ILE A 336 23.85 -0.08 -15.47
N TRP A 337 24.21 1.13 -15.92
CA TRP A 337 24.19 1.51 -17.34
C TRP A 337 25.43 1.01 -18.09
N ASP A 338 26.62 1.13 -17.48
CA ASP A 338 27.88 0.58 -18.01
C ASP A 338 28.08 -0.90 -17.62
N ASN A 339 27.08 -1.51 -16.97
CA ASN A 339 26.99 -2.95 -16.67
C ASN A 339 28.19 -3.49 -15.84
N LEU A 340 28.73 -2.68 -14.93
CA LEU A 340 29.80 -3.13 -14.00
C LEU A 340 29.33 -4.29 -13.11
N VAL A 341 28.04 -4.31 -12.75
CA VAL A 341 27.40 -5.44 -12.08
C VAL A 341 26.37 -6.02 -13.05
N PRO A 342 26.65 -7.15 -13.72
CA PRO A 342 25.77 -7.65 -14.78
C PRO A 342 24.42 -8.17 -14.31
N SER A 343 24.35 -8.70 -13.08
CA SER A 343 23.12 -9.22 -12.49
C SER A 343 23.23 -9.33 -10.97
N LEU A 344 22.10 -9.50 -10.27
CA LEU A 344 22.09 -9.77 -8.84
C LEU A 344 22.74 -11.11 -8.47
N GLU A 345 22.73 -12.11 -9.37
CA GLU A 345 23.38 -13.39 -9.12
C GLU A 345 24.90 -13.26 -9.06
N GLU A 346 25.47 -12.26 -9.73
CA GLU A 346 26.90 -11.94 -9.62
C GLU A 346 27.25 -11.48 -8.19
N ILE A 347 26.37 -10.71 -7.54
CA ILE A 347 26.53 -10.33 -6.12
C ILE A 347 26.41 -11.58 -5.24
N ARG A 348 25.48 -12.50 -5.54
CA ARG A 348 25.29 -13.73 -4.76
C ARG A 348 26.52 -14.63 -4.78
N ILE A 349 27.11 -14.84 -5.96
CA ILE A 349 28.15 -15.85 -6.19
C ILE A 349 29.56 -15.25 -6.04
N ASN A 350 29.79 -14.04 -6.57
CA ASN A 350 31.11 -13.42 -6.68
C ASN A 350 31.21 -12.10 -5.91
N ARG A 351 30.49 -11.96 -4.78
CA ARG A 351 30.41 -10.74 -3.96
C ARG A 351 31.75 -10.04 -3.75
N LYS A 352 32.81 -10.81 -3.48
CA LYS A 352 34.16 -10.29 -3.24
C LYS A 352 34.71 -9.53 -4.46
N ASP A 353 34.59 -10.11 -5.65
CA ASP A 353 35.13 -9.52 -6.87
C ASP A 353 34.28 -8.32 -7.32
N VAL A 354 32.96 -8.42 -7.16
CA VAL A 354 32.04 -7.27 -7.32
C VAL A 354 32.45 -6.13 -6.40
N ALA A 355 32.65 -6.38 -5.11
CA ALA A 355 33.05 -5.37 -4.15
C ALA A 355 34.40 -4.73 -4.51
N VAL A 356 35.37 -5.52 -4.98
CA VAL A 356 36.67 -4.98 -5.42
C VAL A 356 36.51 -4.06 -6.62
N ASN A 357 35.72 -4.46 -7.62
CA ASN A 357 35.52 -3.68 -8.83
C ASN A 357 34.73 -2.40 -8.55
N VAL A 358 33.64 -2.49 -7.78
CA VAL A 358 32.86 -1.31 -7.38
C VAL A 358 33.72 -0.33 -6.57
N VAL A 359 34.55 -0.79 -5.63
CA VAL A 359 35.42 0.09 -4.85
C VAL A 359 36.50 0.76 -5.71
N LYS A 360 37.06 0.06 -6.71
CA LYS A 360 37.98 0.67 -7.68
C LYS A 360 37.28 1.79 -8.48
N THR A 361 36.05 1.55 -8.91
CA THR A 361 35.26 2.54 -9.64
C THR A 361 34.88 3.73 -8.75
N LEU A 362 34.47 3.49 -7.51
CA LEU A 362 34.18 4.52 -6.53
C LEU A 362 35.37 5.44 -6.30
N ARG A 363 36.58 4.87 -6.19
CA ARG A 363 37.81 5.66 -6.12
C ARG A 363 37.94 6.62 -7.30
N SER A 364 37.79 6.12 -8.53
CA SER A 364 37.89 6.95 -9.73
C SER A 364 36.81 8.05 -9.79
N ILE A 365 35.58 7.74 -9.34
CA ILE A 365 34.50 8.73 -9.26
C ILE A 365 34.83 9.83 -8.24
N ILE A 366 35.25 9.45 -7.03
CA ILE A 366 35.56 10.39 -5.94
C ILE A 366 36.75 11.28 -6.29
N GLU A 367 37.83 10.70 -6.84
CA GLU A 367 38.99 11.46 -7.33
C GLU A 367 38.57 12.40 -8.50
N GLY A 368 37.69 11.94 -9.39
CA GLY A 368 37.13 12.76 -10.47
C GLY A 368 36.22 13.90 -10.01
N MET A 369 35.59 13.76 -8.84
CA MET A 369 34.84 14.83 -8.17
C MET A 369 35.74 15.82 -7.40
N GLY A 370 37.06 15.61 -7.42
CA GLY A 370 38.05 16.48 -6.77
C GLY A 370 38.32 16.15 -5.30
N GLN A 371 37.82 15.02 -4.80
CA GLN A 371 38.04 14.57 -3.43
C GLN A 371 39.24 13.60 -3.34
N GLN A 372 39.97 13.63 -2.23
CA GLN A 372 41.10 12.73 -2.01
C GLN A 372 40.63 11.34 -1.56
N TRP A 373 41.00 10.29 -2.29
CA TRP A 373 40.72 8.91 -1.87
C TRP A 373 41.74 8.40 -0.85
N GLN A 374 43.04 8.56 -1.14
CA GLN A 374 44.10 7.95 -0.34
C GLN A 374 44.17 8.56 1.06
N GLY A 375 44.01 7.73 2.10
CA GLY A 375 43.99 8.15 3.50
C GLY A 375 42.67 8.77 3.97
N SER A 376 41.61 8.70 3.16
CA SER A 376 40.28 9.20 3.51
C SER A 376 39.48 8.23 4.37
N ASP A 377 38.48 8.76 5.09
CA ASP A 377 37.50 7.96 5.82
C ASP A 377 36.69 7.06 4.87
N THR A 378 36.40 7.53 3.65
CA THR A 378 35.74 6.72 2.61
C THR A 378 36.56 5.50 2.21
N GLN A 379 37.88 5.65 2.04
CA GLN A 379 38.76 4.49 1.79
C GLN A 379 38.72 3.51 2.96
N ALA A 380 38.88 4.01 4.20
CA ALA A 380 38.90 3.17 5.39
C ALA A 380 37.58 2.40 5.57
N TYR A 381 36.44 3.06 5.29
CA TYR A 381 35.10 2.48 5.33
C TYR A 381 34.94 1.32 4.33
N PHE A 382 35.27 1.52 3.06
CA PHE A 382 35.19 0.43 2.06
C PHE A 382 36.25 -0.65 2.25
N ASP A 383 37.41 -0.32 2.83
CA ASP A 383 38.39 -1.32 3.25
C ASP A 383 37.81 -2.21 4.36
N SER A 384 37.11 -1.63 5.33
CA SER A 384 36.38 -2.37 6.38
C SER A 384 35.29 -3.28 5.79
N MET A 385 34.47 -2.76 4.87
CA MET A 385 33.45 -3.55 4.16
C MET A 385 34.06 -4.75 3.42
N ARG A 386 35.18 -4.57 2.71
CA ARG A 386 35.86 -5.69 2.02
C ARG A 386 36.47 -6.71 2.98
N LYS A 387 36.94 -6.28 4.16
CA LYS A 387 37.38 -7.19 5.23
C LYS A 387 36.20 -7.94 5.84
N ASN A 388 35.04 -7.33 5.99
CA ASN A 388 33.82 -8.05 6.37
C ASN A 388 33.51 -9.18 5.39
N ILE A 389 33.55 -8.90 4.08
CA ILE A 389 33.31 -9.91 3.05
C ILE A 389 34.38 -11.02 3.05
N SER A 390 35.66 -10.66 3.19
CA SER A 390 36.77 -11.61 3.00
C SER A 390 37.21 -12.33 4.28
N LYS A 391 37.02 -11.72 5.45
CA LYS A 391 37.55 -12.14 6.75
C LYS A 391 36.48 -12.22 7.84
N TYR A 392 35.23 -11.85 7.55
CA TYR A 392 34.13 -11.82 8.52
C TYR A 392 34.37 -10.87 9.71
N GLU A 393 35.22 -9.85 9.51
CA GLU A 393 35.39 -8.78 10.50
C GLU A 393 34.09 -7.96 10.61
N PRO A 394 33.69 -7.50 11.82
CA PRO A 394 32.51 -6.65 11.97
C PRO A 394 32.58 -5.39 11.11
N PHE A 395 31.43 -4.97 10.58
CA PHE A 395 31.31 -3.76 9.78
C PHE A 395 30.04 -3.02 10.17
N GLU A 396 30.20 -1.75 10.52
CA GLU A 396 29.10 -0.87 10.90
C GLU A 396 28.72 0.01 9.71
N LEU A 397 27.50 -0.14 9.22
CA LEU A 397 27.02 0.57 8.03
C LEU A 397 27.03 2.09 8.21
N MET A 398 26.82 2.56 9.45
CA MET A 398 26.64 3.97 9.78
C MET A 398 27.95 4.69 10.16
N ASP A 399 29.11 4.05 9.98
CA ASP A 399 30.43 4.63 10.29
C ASP A 399 30.84 5.77 9.35
N ILE A 400 30.11 5.97 8.25
CA ILE A 400 30.30 7.09 7.33
C ILE A 400 29.03 7.93 7.27
N ASP A 401 29.16 9.26 7.32
CA ASP A 401 28.04 10.19 7.19
C ASP A 401 27.80 10.55 5.72
N ASN A 402 27.43 9.53 4.92
CA ASN A 402 27.00 9.74 3.54
C ASN A 402 25.95 8.68 3.13
N PRO A 403 24.69 9.09 2.85
CA PRO A 403 23.60 8.15 2.59
C PRO A 403 23.79 7.34 1.29
N VAL A 404 24.48 7.91 0.30
CA VAL A 404 24.78 7.23 -0.97
C VAL A 404 25.81 6.13 -0.76
N LEU A 405 26.90 6.41 -0.04
CA LEU A 405 27.94 5.43 0.24
C LEU A 405 27.45 4.32 1.19
N GLN A 406 26.61 4.66 2.17
CA GLN A 406 25.88 3.68 2.99
C GLN A 406 25.02 2.77 2.10
N SER A 407 24.27 3.34 1.16
CA SER A 407 23.39 2.59 0.25
C SER A 407 24.16 1.65 -0.68
N VAL A 408 25.31 2.09 -1.21
CA VAL A 408 26.17 1.23 -2.04
C VAL A 408 26.75 0.09 -1.23
N ALA A 409 27.21 0.33 0.00
CA ALA A 409 27.70 -0.72 0.88
C ALA A 409 26.60 -1.74 1.23
N ALA A 410 25.40 -1.26 1.57
CA ALA A 410 24.24 -2.12 1.83
C ALA A 410 23.88 -2.96 0.59
N PHE A 411 23.87 -2.35 -0.59
CA PHE A 411 23.59 -3.02 -1.86
C PHE A 411 24.62 -4.12 -2.17
N ILE A 412 25.93 -3.88 -1.98
CA ILE A 412 26.95 -4.91 -2.21
C ILE A 412 26.81 -6.08 -1.21
N LEU A 413 26.48 -5.78 0.04
CA LEU A 413 26.41 -6.77 1.11
C LEU A 413 25.15 -7.64 1.06
N LYS A 414 24.03 -7.07 0.61
CA LYS A 414 22.69 -7.68 0.72
C LYS A 414 21.79 -7.51 -0.50
N GLY A 415 22.25 -6.85 -1.56
CA GLY A 415 21.46 -6.54 -2.75
C GLY A 415 21.11 -7.74 -3.62
N GLU A 416 21.61 -8.95 -3.32
CA GLU A 416 21.18 -10.16 -4.03
C GLU A 416 19.71 -10.55 -3.78
N ASP A 417 19.08 -9.97 -2.76
CA ASP A 417 17.71 -10.27 -2.35
C ASP A 417 17.03 -9.03 -1.74
N TYR A 418 15.77 -8.80 -2.12
CA TYR A 418 15.02 -7.61 -1.68
C TYR A 418 14.81 -7.59 -0.17
N ASP A 419 14.34 -8.70 0.40
CA ASP A 419 13.99 -8.78 1.82
C ASP A 419 15.24 -8.65 2.69
N SER A 420 16.35 -9.23 2.24
CA SER A 420 17.67 -9.13 2.88
C SER A 420 18.19 -7.69 2.86
N LEU A 421 18.14 -7.00 1.70
CA LEU A 421 18.55 -5.60 1.58
C LEU A 421 17.70 -4.69 2.46
N LYS A 422 16.38 -4.79 2.35
CA LYS A 422 15.43 -4.00 3.14
C LYS A 422 15.61 -4.22 4.65
N SER A 423 15.70 -5.48 5.08
CA SER A 423 15.91 -5.82 6.49
C SER A 423 17.24 -5.26 7.02
N TYR A 424 18.28 -5.26 6.20
CA TYR A 424 19.59 -4.71 6.55
C TYR A 424 19.54 -3.17 6.71
N LEU A 425 18.87 -2.45 5.80
CA LEU A 425 18.66 -1.00 5.92
C LEU A 425 17.87 -0.66 7.19
N GLU A 426 16.82 -1.41 7.49
CA GLU A 426 15.99 -1.19 8.69
C GLU A 426 16.76 -1.46 9.99
N THR A 427 17.54 -2.54 10.04
CA THR A 427 18.28 -2.93 11.25
C THR A 427 19.39 -1.92 11.58
N ASN A 428 19.94 -1.28 10.56
CA ASN A 428 20.95 -0.23 10.71
C ASN A 428 20.36 1.17 10.93
N ALA A 429 19.03 1.32 10.92
CA ALA A 429 18.34 2.61 10.99
C ALA A 429 18.77 3.59 9.90
N VAL A 430 18.97 3.09 8.67
CA VAL A 430 19.14 3.95 7.50
C VAL A 430 17.88 4.78 7.31
N THR A 431 18.00 6.01 6.84
CA THR A 431 16.87 6.94 6.64
C THR A 431 16.43 7.00 5.19
N GLN A 432 17.37 6.81 4.25
CA GLN A 432 17.20 7.03 2.82
C GLN A 432 17.35 5.73 2.02
N TYR A 433 16.24 5.08 1.68
CA TYR A 433 16.26 3.76 1.02
C TYR A 433 16.29 3.89 -0.51
N GLN A 434 15.95 5.06 -1.03
CA GLN A 434 15.79 5.31 -2.47
C GLN A 434 17.04 4.98 -3.29
N TYR A 435 18.25 5.26 -2.77
CA TYR A 435 19.49 4.96 -3.48
C TYR A 435 19.74 3.45 -3.57
N ALA A 436 19.64 2.72 -2.44
CA ALA A 436 19.89 1.28 -2.40
C ALA A 436 18.85 0.49 -3.22
N LEU A 437 17.57 0.87 -3.10
CA LEU A 437 16.49 0.19 -3.82
C LEU A 437 16.44 0.56 -5.30
N ALA A 438 16.90 1.75 -5.72
CA ALA A 438 17.06 2.09 -7.13
C ALA A 438 18.13 1.21 -7.81
N LEU A 439 19.29 1.00 -7.17
CA LEU A 439 20.33 0.08 -7.68
C LEU A 439 19.79 -1.35 -7.80
N TRP A 440 19.09 -1.82 -6.78
CA TRP A 440 18.44 -3.13 -6.79
C TRP A 440 17.41 -3.23 -7.92
N GLY A 441 16.50 -2.26 -8.03
CA GLY A 441 15.44 -2.25 -9.03
C GLY A 441 15.98 -2.21 -10.46
N GLY A 442 17.04 -1.43 -10.71
CA GLY A 442 17.69 -1.35 -12.02
C GLY A 442 18.34 -2.66 -12.47
N LEU A 443 18.81 -3.49 -11.54
CA LEU A 443 19.42 -4.80 -11.86
C LEU A 443 18.42 -5.95 -11.90
N VAL A 444 17.33 -5.87 -11.14
CA VAL A 444 16.24 -6.85 -11.21
C VAL A 444 15.42 -6.67 -12.48
N GLY A 445 15.20 -5.42 -12.90
CA GLY A 445 14.25 -5.08 -13.95
C GLY A 445 12.81 -5.16 -13.46
N TYR A 446 11.93 -4.31 -14.00
CA TYR A 446 10.54 -4.21 -13.57
C TYR A 446 9.76 -5.52 -13.69
N VAL A 447 9.97 -6.30 -14.75
CA VAL A 447 9.27 -7.56 -15.00
C VAL A 447 9.47 -8.54 -13.84
N SER A 448 10.67 -8.60 -13.27
CA SER A 448 11.05 -9.56 -12.23
C SER A 448 10.73 -9.11 -10.80
N ILE A 449 10.27 -7.87 -10.59
CA ILE A 449 9.82 -7.42 -9.26
C ILE A 449 8.58 -8.24 -8.85
N PRO A 450 8.58 -8.93 -7.70
CA PRO A 450 7.46 -9.77 -7.26
C PRO A 450 6.27 -8.96 -6.73
N ARG A 451 5.06 -9.51 -6.91
CA ARG A 451 3.78 -8.98 -6.43
C ARG A 451 3.76 -8.76 -4.92
N THR A 452 4.42 -9.62 -4.15
CA THR A 452 4.43 -9.57 -2.68
C THR A 452 4.98 -8.26 -2.11
N ILE A 453 5.85 -7.56 -2.86
CA ILE A 453 6.35 -6.23 -2.49
C ILE A 453 5.22 -5.19 -2.47
N PHE A 454 4.26 -5.33 -3.39
CA PHE A 454 3.12 -4.43 -3.52
C PHE A 454 1.99 -4.79 -2.57
N ASP A 455 1.79 -6.07 -2.26
CA ASP A 455 0.74 -6.53 -1.32
C ASP A 455 0.93 -5.94 0.10
N GLY A 456 2.17 -5.59 0.47
CA GLY A 456 2.49 -4.91 1.73
C GLY A 456 2.19 -3.39 1.76
N LEU A 457 1.77 -2.81 0.64
CA LEU A 457 1.46 -1.38 0.50
C LEU A 457 -0.05 -1.16 0.39
N SER A 458 -0.55 -0.04 0.90
CA SER A 458 -1.96 0.32 0.70
C SER A 458 -2.22 0.69 -0.76
N ARG A 459 -3.43 0.38 -1.25
CA ARG A 459 -3.81 0.58 -2.66
C ARG A 459 -3.55 1.99 -3.18
N ASP A 460 -3.88 3.00 -2.40
CA ASP A 460 -3.68 4.42 -2.77
C ASP A 460 -2.21 4.74 -3.06
N ILE A 461 -1.29 4.09 -2.34
CA ILE A 461 0.16 4.24 -2.53
C ILE A 461 0.57 3.59 -3.86
N VAL A 462 0.07 2.38 -4.14
CA VAL A 462 0.38 1.66 -5.38
C VAL A 462 -0.11 2.42 -6.60
N VAL A 463 -1.34 2.94 -6.56
CA VAL A 463 -1.92 3.76 -7.64
C VAL A 463 -1.12 5.05 -7.83
N SER A 464 -0.74 5.73 -6.73
CA SER A 464 0.07 6.95 -6.78
C SER A 464 1.44 6.70 -7.41
N ILE A 465 2.16 5.66 -6.97
CA ILE A 465 3.46 5.31 -7.56
C ILE A 465 3.30 4.96 -9.04
N TYR A 466 2.32 4.12 -9.40
CA TYR A 466 2.10 3.72 -10.80
C TYR A 466 1.91 4.95 -11.70
N SER A 467 1.03 5.89 -11.31
CA SER A 467 0.78 7.10 -12.09
C SER A 467 2.05 7.95 -12.25
N GLN A 468 2.84 8.11 -11.19
CA GLN A 468 4.09 8.85 -11.25
C GLN A 468 5.14 8.15 -12.14
N VAL A 469 5.27 6.82 -12.07
CA VAL A 469 6.20 6.06 -12.92
C VAL A 469 5.85 6.21 -14.40
N GLU A 470 4.58 6.05 -14.79
CA GLU A 470 4.20 6.16 -16.19
C GLU A 470 4.41 7.59 -16.72
N LYS A 471 4.17 8.61 -15.88
CA LYS A 471 4.50 10.00 -16.20
C LYS A 471 5.99 10.24 -16.38
N THR A 472 6.84 9.69 -15.49
CA THR A 472 8.31 9.77 -15.60
C THR A 472 8.83 9.13 -16.88
N LEU A 473 8.15 8.10 -17.40
CA LEU A 473 8.50 7.44 -18.64
C LEU A 473 7.97 8.15 -19.90
N ASP A 474 7.39 9.35 -19.75
CA ASP A 474 6.72 10.14 -20.80
C ASP A 474 5.66 9.31 -21.56
N ARG A 475 4.93 8.47 -20.82
CA ARG A 475 3.88 7.62 -21.39
C ARG A 475 2.52 8.27 -21.22
N ILE A 476 1.59 7.88 -22.10
CA ILE A 476 0.18 8.28 -22.08
C ILE A 476 -0.36 8.15 -20.65
N ASP A 477 -1.17 9.13 -20.21
CA ASP A 477 -1.82 9.11 -18.89
C ASP A 477 -2.81 7.93 -18.84
N LEU A 478 -2.33 6.78 -18.36
CA LEU A 478 -3.07 5.54 -18.21
C LEU A 478 -3.40 5.36 -16.73
N PRO A 479 -4.53 5.91 -16.23
CA PRO A 479 -4.84 5.89 -14.82
C PRO A 479 -5.11 4.46 -14.34
N LEU A 480 -4.37 4.03 -13.30
CA LEU A 480 -4.70 2.81 -12.59
C LEU A 480 -5.97 3.06 -11.76
N SER A 481 -7.10 2.47 -12.17
CA SER A 481 -8.34 2.52 -11.42
C SER A 481 -8.81 1.11 -11.11
N LEU A 482 -9.46 0.94 -9.96
CA LEU A 482 -10.13 -0.31 -9.67
C LEU A 482 -11.42 -0.37 -10.49
N PRO A 483 -11.82 -1.56 -10.97
CA PRO A 483 -13.18 -1.75 -11.42
C PRO A 483 -14.17 -1.32 -10.34
N ALA A 484 -15.19 -0.56 -10.72
CA ALA A 484 -16.32 -0.30 -9.84
C ALA A 484 -16.86 -1.65 -9.33
N GLU A 485 -17.14 -1.78 -8.04
CA GLU A 485 -17.84 -2.95 -7.50
C GLU A 485 -19.20 -3.05 -8.23
N GLY A 486 -19.25 -3.89 -9.26
CA GLY A 486 -20.34 -3.98 -10.22
C GLY A 486 -20.51 -5.42 -10.68
N SER A 487 -21.77 -5.86 -10.66
CA SER A 487 -22.30 -7.20 -10.94
C SER A 487 -21.55 -8.00 -12.00
N GLN A 488 -21.22 -9.27 -11.69
CA GLN A 488 -20.93 -10.29 -12.69
C GLN A 488 -22.04 -10.27 -13.74
N GLU A 489 -21.71 -9.90 -14.98
CA GLU A 489 -22.66 -10.04 -16.08
C GLU A 489 -23.04 -11.51 -16.23
N ILE A 490 -24.34 -11.75 -16.16
CA ILE A 490 -24.93 -13.06 -16.41
C ILE A 490 -24.82 -13.30 -17.91
N TYR A 491 -23.83 -14.10 -18.30
CA TYR A 491 -23.72 -14.62 -19.66
C TYR A 491 -24.92 -15.53 -19.96
N THR A 492 -25.75 -15.16 -20.94
CA THR A 492 -26.69 -16.07 -21.61
C THR A 492 -25.95 -16.83 -22.70
N GLU A 493 -25.84 -18.15 -22.54
CA GLU A 493 -25.26 -19.06 -23.53
C GLU A 493 -26.07 -19.08 -24.84
N PRO A 494 -25.41 -19.16 -26.01
CA PRO A 494 -26.03 -19.73 -27.20
C PRO A 494 -26.18 -21.25 -27.01
N ILE A 495 -27.38 -21.75 -27.27
CA ILE A 495 -27.73 -23.17 -27.18
C ILE A 495 -26.90 -23.95 -28.22
N GLU A 496 -25.84 -24.63 -27.78
CA GLU A 496 -25.27 -25.77 -28.49
C GLU A 496 -25.80 -27.07 -27.91
N VAL A 497 -26.39 -27.88 -28.81
CA VAL A 497 -27.08 -29.13 -28.54
C VAL A 497 -26.09 -30.15 -27.97
N THR A 498 -25.96 -30.17 -26.64
CA THR A 498 -25.28 -31.24 -25.90
C THR A 498 -26.33 -32.25 -25.42
N THR A 499 -26.06 -33.51 -25.73
CA THR A 499 -27.00 -34.63 -25.66
C THR A 499 -27.57 -34.85 -24.26
N PHE A 500 -28.87 -35.17 -24.24
CA PHE A 500 -29.76 -35.33 -23.09
C PHE A 500 -29.25 -36.27 -21.96
N GLU A 501 -28.23 -37.07 -22.23
CA GLU A 501 -27.66 -38.03 -21.26
C GLU A 501 -26.63 -37.42 -20.29
N GLN A 502 -25.93 -36.34 -20.66
CA GLN A 502 -24.95 -35.70 -19.77
C GLN A 502 -25.62 -34.78 -18.73
N ASN A 503 -26.69 -34.07 -19.13
CA ASN A 503 -27.47 -33.23 -18.22
C ASN A 503 -28.24 -34.06 -17.17
N GLN A 504 -28.64 -35.30 -17.49
CA GLN A 504 -29.27 -36.19 -16.48
C GLN A 504 -28.28 -36.70 -15.42
N LYS A 505 -26.99 -36.89 -15.76
CA LYS A 505 -25.97 -37.31 -14.78
C LYS A 505 -25.59 -36.18 -13.82
N MET A 506 -25.52 -34.94 -14.30
CA MET A 506 -25.23 -33.77 -13.45
C MET A 506 -26.42 -33.38 -12.57
N HIS A 507 -27.66 -33.45 -13.10
CA HIS A 507 -28.87 -33.19 -12.30
C HIS A 507 -29.19 -34.30 -11.27
N LEU A 508 -28.63 -35.52 -11.41
CA LEU A 508 -28.71 -36.56 -10.36
C LEU A 508 -27.72 -36.34 -9.21
N GLN A 509 -26.55 -35.73 -9.44
CA GLN A 509 -25.57 -35.44 -8.39
C GLN A 509 -25.99 -34.28 -7.47
N ILE A 510 -26.83 -33.36 -7.96
CA ILE A 510 -27.35 -32.21 -7.20
C ILE A 510 -28.48 -32.61 -6.23
N ARG A 511 -29.09 -33.79 -6.39
CA ARG A 511 -29.97 -34.39 -5.37
C ARG A 511 -29.15 -35.35 -4.50
N ASN A 512 -28.71 -35.06 -3.28
CA ASN A 512 -28.84 -33.90 -2.41
C ASN A 512 -27.80 -34.20 -1.29
N PHE A 513 -26.64 -33.50 -1.22
CA PHE A 513 -25.55 -33.80 -0.27
C PHE A 513 -26.07 -33.93 1.17
N ARG A 514 -26.98 -33.03 1.54
CA ARG A 514 -27.73 -33.07 2.81
C ARG A 514 -28.45 -34.38 3.06
N GLN A 515 -29.11 -34.93 2.04
CA GLN A 515 -29.86 -36.18 2.13
C GLN A 515 -28.91 -37.39 2.29
N GLN A 516 -27.79 -37.42 1.55
CA GLN A 516 -26.80 -38.49 1.65
C GLN A 516 -26.15 -38.53 3.06
N VAL A 517 -25.81 -37.37 3.61
CA VAL A 517 -25.25 -37.23 4.97
C VAL A 517 -26.25 -37.72 6.03
N LEU A 518 -27.54 -37.35 5.91
CA LEU A 518 -28.59 -37.76 6.85
C LEU A 518 -28.89 -39.27 6.77
N GLU A 519 -29.02 -39.81 5.56
CA GLU A 519 -29.25 -41.25 5.34
C GLU A 519 -28.11 -42.09 5.92
N TYR A 520 -26.86 -41.65 5.73
CA TYR A 520 -25.71 -42.32 6.31
C TYR A 520 -25.67 -42.21 7.83
N PHE A 521 -25.98 -41.04 8.41
CA PHE A 521 -26.08 -40.87 9.87
C PHE A 521 -27.10 -41.84 10.48
N HIS A 522 -28.29 -41.96 9.88
CA HIS A 522 -29.32 -42.88 10.34
C HIS A 522 -28.95 -44.36 10.19
N LYS A 523 -28.09 -44.69 9.21
CA LYS A 523 -27.52 -46.03 9.03
C LYS A 523 -26.49 -46.39 10.12
N VAL A 524 -25.65 -45.43 10.52
CA VAL A 524 -24.52 -45.67 11.44
C VAL A 524 -24.94 -45.59 12.91
N VAL A 525 -25.90 -44.73 13.25
CA VAL A 525 -26.36 -44.52 14.64
C VAL A 525 -27.65 -45.32 14.91
N LYS A 526 -27.48 -46.58 15.33
CA LYS A 526 -28.60 -47.49 15.68
C LYS A 526 -29.47 -46.96 16.84
N LYS A 527 -30.78 -47.28 16.80
CA LYS A 527 -31.90 -46.75 17.61
C LYS A 527 -31.72 -46.63 19.15
N ASN A 528 -30.77 -47.32 19.79
CA ASN A 528 -30.64 -47.38 21.26
C ASN A 528 -29.36 -46.71 21.82
N LYS A 529 -29.07 -45.46 21.42
CA LYS A 529 -28.02 -44.65 22.07
C LYS A 529 -28.63 -43.42 22.73
N ARG A 530 -28.35 -43.23 24.03
CA ARG A 530 -28.83 -42.13 24.89
C ARG A 530 -28.61 -40.70 24.34
N ASN A 531 -27.76 -40.52 23.31
CA ASN A 531 -27.41 -39.20 22.74
C ASN A 531 -27.75 -39.07 21.24
N LYS A 532 -28.55 -39.97 20.66
CA LYS A 532 -28.87 -39.92 19.21
C LYS A 532 -29.56 -38.61 18.83
N GLU A 533 -30.60 -38.24 19.57
CA GLU A 533 -31.40 -37.03 19.30
C GLU A 533 -30.55 -35.76 19.39
N LEU A 534 -29.62 -35.71 20.36
CA LEU A 534 -28.70 -34.59 20.52
C LEU A 534 -27.70 -34.48 19.35
N LEU A 535 -27.13 -35.60 18.91
CA LEU A 535 -26.23 -35.66 17.76
C LEU A 535 -26.96 -35.29 16.45
N GLU A 536 -28.17 -35.80 16.27
CA GLU A 536 -29.03 -35.52 15.12
C GLU A 536 -29.40 -34.03 15.06
N GLN A 537 -29.75 -33.43 16.20
CA GLN A 537 -30.00 -32.00 16.30
C GLN A 537 -28.76 -31.18 15.94
N GLY A 538 -27.58 -31.56 16.44
CA GLY A 538 -26.32 -30.91 16.07
C GLY A 538 -25.99 -31.03 14.58
N LEU A 539 -26.27 -32.19 13.98
CA LEU A 539 -26.05 -32.44 12.56
C LEU A 539 -26.98 -31.62 11.67
N LEU A 540 -28.27 -31.52 12.03
CA LEU A 540 -29.23 -30.71 11.29
C LEU A 540 -28.86 -29.22 11.32
N LEU A 541 -28.44 -28.70 12.47
CA LEU A 541 -27.97 -27.32 12.59
C LEU A 541 -26.67 -27.08 11.81
N ALA A 542 -25.75 -28.05 11.79
CA ALA A 542 -24.55 -27.97 10.97
C ALA A 542 -24.89 -27.95 9.47
N LEU A 543 -25.82 -28.79 9.03
CA LEU A 543 -26.30 -28.82 7.64
C LEU A 543 -27.07 -27.54 7.26
N ASP A 544 -27.82 -26.95 8.18
CA ASP A 544 -28.50 -25.66 7.95
C ASP A 544 -27.47 -24.52 7.83
N LYS A 545 -26.44 -24.53 8.70
CA LYS A 545 -25.34 -23.55 8.64
C LYS A 545 -24.45 -23.74 7.41
N PHE A 546 -24.35 -24.97 6.89
CA PHE A 546 -23.61 -25.29 5.67
C PHE A 546 -24.31 -24.81 4.39
N GLY A 547 -25.64 -24.66 4.42
CA GLY A 547 -26.40 -24.06 3.32
C GLY A 547 -26.34 -24.88 2.03
N ASN A 548 -26.03 -24.21 0.91
CA ASN A 548 -25.93 -24.82 -0.43
C ASN A 548 -24.49 -25.19 -0.83
N ASP A 549 -23.53 -25.12 0.09
CA ASP A 549 -22.16 -25.60 -0.13
C ASP A 549 -22.18 -27.14 -0.29
N ASN A 550 -21.20 -27.68 -1.01
CA ASN A 550 -21.04 -29.11 -1.28
C ASN A 550 -19.61 -29.62 -1.01
N ASP A 551 -18.73 -28.80 -0.43
CA ASP A 551 -17.36 -29.19 -0.05
C ASP A 551 -17.35 -30.11 1.20
N PRO A 552 -16.98 -31.40 1.06
CA PRO A 552 -16.99 -32.34 2.17
C PRO A 552 -15.98 -32.01 3.28
N LEU A 553 -14.83 -31.40 2.95
CA LEU A 553 -13.80 -31.01 3.93
C LEU A 553 -14.30 -29.88 4.82
N ARG A 554 -14.95 -28.88 4.22
CA ARG A 554 -15.57 -27.77 4.96
C ARG A 554 -16.70 -28.26 5.84
N PHE A 555 -17.53 -29.19 5.35
CA PHE A 555 -18.62 -29.73 6.16
C PHE A 555 -18.12 -30.49 7.40
N VAL A 556 -17.12 -31.37 7.25
CA VAL A 556 -16.54 -32.11 8.38
C VAL A 556 -15.83 -31.17 9.36
N SER A 557 -15.14 -30.15 8.85
CA SER A 557 -14.53 -29.10 9.69
C SER A 557 -15.59 -28.32 10.48
N LEU A 558 -16.71 -27.95 9.84
CA LEU A 558 -17.82 -27.27 10.49
C LEU A 558 -18.49 -28.15 11.57
N LEU A 559 -18.60 -29.46 11.33
CA LEU A 559 -19.18 -30.40 12.29
C LEU A 559 -18.41 -30.44 13.61
N ASN A 560 -17.09 -30.14 13.60
CA ASN A 560 -16.26 -30.05 14.80
C ASN A 560 -16.65 -28.90 15.74
N ASP A 561 -17.31 -27.86 15.24
CA ASP A 561 -17.77 -26.73 16.06
C ASP A 561 -18.99 -27.09 16.93
N PHE A 562 -19.67 -28.21 16.63
CA PHE A 562 -20.89 -28.64 17.30
C PHE A 562 -20.62 -29.56 18.51
N ARG A 563 -19.51 -29.32 19.25
CA ARG A 563 -19.11 -30.12 20.43
C ARG A 563 -20.17 -30.21 21.52
N LYS A 564 -20.94 -29.13 21.71
CA LYS A 564 -22.05 -29.08 22.69
C LYS A 564 -23.18 -30.08 22.41
N TYR A 565 -23.28 -30.57 21.18
CA TYR A 565 -24.25 -31.59 20.75
C TYR A 565 -23.63 -33.01 20.71
N GLY A 566 -22.38 -33.16 21.17
CA GLY A 566 -21.69 -34.44 21.25
C GLY A 566 -20.80 -34.76 20.03
N TRP A 567 -20.54 -33.81 19.13
CA TRP A 567 -19.62 -34.00 18.00
C TRP A 567 -18.17 -33.75 18.42
N SER A 568 -17.32 -34.76 18.34
CA SER A 568 -15.90 -34.66 18.71
C SER A 568 -15.08 -35.69 17.95
N GLU A 569 -13.87 -35.32 17.53
CA GLU A 569 -12.95 -36.18 16.78
C GLU A 569 -12.57 -37.48 17.51
N MET A 570 -12.68 -37.50 18.84
CA MET A 570 -12.40 -38.69 19.64
C MET A 570 -13.56 -39.69 19.64
N LEU A 571 -14.77 -39.27 19.24
CA LEU A 571 -15.97 -40.08 19.33
C LEU A 571 -16.24 -40.88 18.05
N LYS A 572 -16.65 -42.14 18.24
CA LYS A 572 -16.90 -43.09 17.15
C LYS A 572 -17.88 -42.57 16.07
N PRO A 573 -19.02 -41.93 16.38
CA PRO A 573 -19.93 -41.41 15.36
C PRO A 573 -19.28 -40.36 14.47
N TRP A 574 -18.45 -39.48 15.02
CA TRP A 574 -17.74 -38.47 14.23
C TRP A 574 -16.74 -39.13 13.27
N LYS A 575 -15.93 -40.09 13.75
CA LYS A 575 -14.96 -40.81 12.91
C LYS A 575 -15.63 -41.52 11.74
N GLN A 576 -16.76 -42.18 12.00
CA GLN A 576 -17.52 -42.89 10.97
C GLN A 576 -18.16 -41.95 9.93
N MET A 577 -18.58 -40.75 10.35
CA MET A 577 -19.08 -39.71 9.45
C MET A 577 -17.94 -39.10 8.62
N CYS A 578 -16.81 -38.81 9.26
CA CYS A 578 -15.60 -38.30 8.62
C CYS A 578 -15.06 -39.27 7.57
N GLU A 579 -14.88 -40.55 7.91
CA GLU A 579 -14.44 -41.60 6.97
C GLU A 579 -15.37 -41.76 5.75
N HIS A 580 -16.65 -41.44 5.88
CA HIS A 580 -17.60 -41.55 4.78
C HIS A 580 -17.67 -40.30 3.91
N ILE A 581 -17.64 -39.13 4.54
CA ILE A 581 -17.85 -37.83 3.88
C ILE A 581 -16.54 -37.29 3.33
N CYS A 582 -15.44 -37.41 4.08
CA CYS A 582 -14.11 -36.92 3.72
C CYS A 582 -13.04 -37.92 4.21
N PRO A 583 -12.81 -39.04 3.49
CA PRO A 583 -11.86 -40.09 3.90
C PRO A 583 -10.43 -39.57 4.12
N ASP A 584 -10.03 -38.53 3.38
CA ASP A 584 -8.70 -37.92 3.44
C ASP A 584 -8.60 -36.76 4.44
N TYR A 585 -9.62 -36.54 5.27
CA TYR A 585 -9.66 -35.44 6.24
C TYR A 585 -8.38 -35.36 7.08
N SER A 586 -7.92 -36.47 7.64
CA SER A 586 -6.67 -36.51 8.44
C SER A 586 -5.39 -36.28 7.62
N PHE A 587 -5.42 -36.51 6.30
CA PHE A 587 -4.29 -36.19 5.43
C PHE A 587 -4.25 -34.69 5.14
N GLN A 588 -5.42 -34.05 5.07
CA GLN A 588 -5.57 -32.64 4.70
C GLN A 588 -5.49 -31.68 5.90
N THR A 589 -5.76 -32.12 7.13
CA THR A 589 -5.81 -31.25 8.32
C THR A 589 -4.63 -31.36 9.29
N TYR A 590 -3.73 -32.35 9.14
CA TYR A 590 -2.52 -32.49 9.97
C TYR A 590 -1.25 -32.03 9.24
N PRO A 591 -0.37 -31.21 9.86
CA PRO A 591 0.87 -30.74 9.24
C PRO A 591 1.85 -31.89 8.92
N VAL A 592 2.57 -31.75 7.81
CA VAL A 592 3.56 -32.72 7.29
C VAL A 592 4.62 -33.14 8.32
N ALA A 593 4.90 -32.32 9.34
CA ALA A 593 5.85 -32.61 10.42
C ALA A 593 5.45 -33.78 11.35
N SER A 594 4.17 -34.17 11.41
CA SER A 594 3.71 -35.32 12.21
C SER A 594 3.89 -36.67 11.50
N ARG A 595 4.31 -36.68 10.22
CA ARG A 595 4.40 -37.89 9.39
C ARG A 595 5.72 -38.66 9.54
N VAL A 596 6.75 -38.07 10.14
CA VAL A 596 8.07 -38.72 10.32
C VAL A 596 8.23 -39.36 11.72
N ILE A 597 7.54 -38.87 12.74
CA ILE A 597 7.79 -39.25 14.15
C ILE A 597 7.23 -40.63 14.55
N ARG A 598 6.40 -41.29 13.73
CA ARG A 598 5.99 -42.69 14.00
C ARG A 598 6.91 -43.76 13.42
N ASN A 599 7.82 -43.42 12.50
CA ASN A 599 8.66 -44.41 11.81
C ASN A 599 10.13 -44.42 12.27
N THR A 600 10.52 -43.59 13.24
CA THR A 600 11.88 -43.56 13.79
C THR A 600 11.87 -43.57 15.32
N ILE A 601 11.41 -44.67 15.90
CA ILE A 601 11.92 -45.13 17.20
C ILE A 601 13.04 -46.10 16.86
N ASP A 602 14.25 -45.57 16.64
CA ASP A 602 15.53 -46.21 16.94
C ASP A 602 16.67 -45.22 16.60
N ALA A 603 17.62 -45.12 17.53
CA ALA A 603 18.87 -44.36 17.52
C ALA A 603 18.86 -42.89 18.04
N HIS A 604 19.91 -42.64 18.83
CA HIS A 604 20.19 -41.54 19.75
C HIS A 604 20.93 -40.35 19.08
N PRO A 605 21.21 -39.23 19.80
CA PRO A 605 20.97 -37.86 19.33
C PRO A 605 22.20 -37.16 18.77
N ILE A 606 22.02 -36.24 17.80
CA ILE A 606 22.94 -35.11 17.58
C ILE A 606 22.14 -33.85 17.24
N GLN A 607 22.50 -32.78 17.94
CA GLN A 607 21.98 -31.42 17.87
C GLN A 607 22.17 -30.79 16.49
N ASN A 608 21.17 -30.04 16.00
CA ASN A 608 21.40 -28.66 15.52
C ASN A 608 20.08 -27.90 15.33
N LYS A 609 20.05 -26.71 15.95
CA LYS A 609 19.04 -25.65 15.81
C LYS A 609 19.18 -25.01 14.42
N MET A 610 18.06 -24.80 13.73
CA MET A 610 17.88 -23.60 12.92
C MET A 610 16.39 -23.26 12.80
N THR A 611 16.07 -22.06 13.27
CA THR A 611 14.80 -21.35 13.24
C THR A 611 14.57 -20.68 11.89
N CYS A 612 13.32 -20.58 11.43
CA CYS A 612 12.76 -19.38 10.77
C CYS A 612 11.22 -19.47 10.57
N LEU A 613 10.58 -18.35 10.93
CA LEU A 613 9.39 -17.72 10.32
C LEU A 613 8.00 -18.36 10.52
N HIS A 614 7.16 -17.64 11.28
CA HIS A 614 5.71 -17.58 11.07
C HIS A 614 5.26 -16.12 11.11
N GLY A 615 4.77 -15.65 9.97
CA GLY A 615 3.79 -14.57 9.93
C GLY A 615 2.43 -15.14 10.33
N SER A 616 1.71 -14.43 11.17
CA SER A 616 0.30 -14.71 11.43
C SER A 616 -0.48 -13.41 11.44
N GLU A 617 -1.34 -13.28 10.43
CA GLU A 617 -2.51 -12.42 10.43
C GLU A 617 -3.37 -12.75 11.65
N ILE A 618 -3.77 -11.74 12.42
CA ILE A 618 -4.77 -11.90 13.49
C ILE A 618 -6.00 -11.09 13.07
N ASN A 619 -7.05 -11.84 12.72
CA ASN A 619 -8.41 -11.33 12.62
C ASN A 619 -8.90 -10.87 13.99
N THR A 620 -9.26 -9.59 14.08
CA THR A 620 -9.85 -8.97 15.26
C THR A 620 -11.35 -9.27 15.34
N THR A 621 -11.75 -10.12 16.28
CA THR A 621 -13.10 -10.06 16.87
C THR A 621 -13.01 -10.36 18.36
N PHE A 622 -13.05 -9.32 19.20
CA PHE A 622 -13.33 -9.45 20.61
C PHE A 622 -14.45 -8.47 21.00
N SER A 623 -15.66 -9.03 21.10
CA SER A 623 -16.73 -8.50 21.92
C SER A 623 -16.48 -8.97 23.35
N HIS A 624 -16.20 -8.05 24.28
CA HIS A 624 -16.70 -8.16 25.67
C HIS A 624 -16.66 -6.79 26.35
N LYS A 625 -17.83 -6.38 26.88
CA LYS A 625 -18.00 -5.29 27.83
C LYS A 625 -17.44 -5.74 29.19
N GLU A 626 -16.54 -4.95 29.77
CA GLU A 626 -16.25 -4.95 31.21
C GLU A 626 -16.01 -3.51 31.72
N PRO A 627 -16.23 -3.26 33.03
CA PRO A 627 -16.66 -1.96 33.54
C PRO A 627 -15.52 -0.97 33.80
N LEU A 628 -15.88 0.30 33.69
CA LEU A 628 -15.11 1.48 34.09
C LEU A 628 -14.78 1.47 35.60
N SER A 629 -13.68 0.83 36.00
CA SER A 629 -13.09 1.05 37.32
C SER A 629 -11.59 0.73 37.33
N GLY A 630 -10.79 1.54 36.64
CA GLY A 630 -9.33 1.37 36.60
C GLY A 630 -8.54 2.54 36.01
N PHE A 631 -9.12 3.74 35.93
CA PHE A 631 -8.52 4.90 35.24
C PHE A 631 -7.63 5.80 36.11
N GLY A 632 -7.38 5.45 37.37
CA GLY A 632 -6.79 6.39 38.35
C GLY A 632 -5.26 6.51 38.36
N LYS A 633 -4.50 5.56 37.79
CA LYS A 633 -3.02 5.56 37.86
C LYS A 633 -2.31 5.83 36.53
N ASN A 634 -2.95 5.59 35.38
CA ASN A 634 -2.33 5.69 34.06
C ASN A 634 -2.26 7.11 33.48
N VAL A 635 -2.91 8.08 34.14
CA VAL A 635 -2.95 9.47 33.67
C VAL A 635 -1.70 10.25 34.08
N LYS A 636 -1.05 9.88 35.19
CA LYS A 636 0.04 10.68 35.79
C LYS A 636 1.30 10.74 34.91
N ASP A 637 1.67 9.62 34.29
CA ASP A 637 2.84 9.55 33.40
C ASP A 637 2.59 10.23 32.03
N ALA A 638 1.32 10.31 31.59
CA ALA A 638 0.93 11.03 30.38
C ALA A 638 0.79 12.55 30.59
N LEU A 639 0.66 13.00 31.85
CA LEU A 639 0.44 14.40 32.22
C LEU A 639 1.71 15.22 32.32
N ASP A 640 2.85 14.62 32.69
CA ASP A 640 4.14 15.32 32.78
C ASP A 640 4.60 15.90 31.42
N LEU A 641 4.08 15.38 30.31
CA LEU A 641 4.27 15.92 28.95
C LEU A 641 3.80 17.39 28.82
N PHE A 642 2.77 17.77 29.57
CA PHE A 642 2.15 19.09 29.52
C PHE A 642 2.50 19.99 30.71
N SER A 643 3.24 19.48 31.70
CA SER A 643 3.49 20.15 32.99
C SER A 643 4.77 20.96 33.07
N SER A 644 5.75 20.74 32.18
CA SER A 644 7.06 21.38 32.30
C SER A 644 7.08 22.75 31.63
N THR A 645 6.79 23.79 32.42
CA THR A 645 7.36 25.12 32.21
C THR A 645 8.75 25.14 32.83
N ASP A 646 9.78 24.81 32.05
CA ASP A 646 11.16 25.20 32.36
C ASP A 646 11.89 25.58 31.05
N ASN A 647 12.66 26.66 31.15
CA ASN A 647 13.24 27.46 30.09
C ASN A 647 13.99 26.69 28.99
N ILE A 648 13.50 26.81 27.75
CA ILE A 648 14.35 26.96 26.56
C ILE A 648 13.86 28.23 25.84
N ASN A 649 14.12 29.37 26.45
CA ASN A 649 14.10 30.68 25.80
C ASN A 649 15.51 31.26 25.88
N SER A 650 16.37 30.83 24.95
CA SER A 650 17.48 31.64 24.43
C SER A 650 18.09 30.93 23.22
N GLU A 651 17.41 31.00 22.06
CA GLU A 651 18.03 31.02 20.70
C GLU A 651 17.03 30.98 19.52
N ILE A 652 15.71 31.07 19.75
CA ILE A 652 14.71 31.07 18.66
C ILE A 652 14.12 32.47 18.36
N GLU A 653 14.46 33.50 19.14
CA GLU A 653 13.84 34.83 19.01
C GLU A 653 14.29 35.77 17.86
N PRO A 654 15.22 35.44 16.92
CA PRO A 654 15.36 36.27 15.72
C PRO A 654 14.62 35.73 14.47
N LYS A 655 14.05 34.52 14.49
CA LYS A 655 13.45 33.91 13.26
C LYS A 655 11.92 34.01 13.16
N LEU A 656 11.22 34.42 14.22
CA LEU A 656 9.77 34.69 14.17
C LEU A 656 9.41 36.12 13.73
N ALA A 657 10.38 37.04 13.70
CA ALA A 657 10.15 38.41 13.22
C ALA A 657 10.07 38.47 11.67
N THR A 658 10.79 37.61 10.96
CA THR A 658 10.83 37.59 9.48
C THR A 658 9.71 36.79 8.83
N TRP A 659 8.96 35.98 9.59
CA TRP A 659 7.79 35.25 9.07
C TRP A 659 6.49 36.08 9.13
N ASN A 660 6.48 37.19 9.87
CA ASN A 660 5.32 38.08 10.00
C ASN A 660 5.33 39.27 9.01
N GLU A 661 6.40 39.46 8.23
CA GLU A 661 6.46 40.50 7.19
C GLU A 661 5.87 40.05 5.84
N SER A 662 5.67 38.75 5.59
CA SER A 662 5.05 38.24 4.35
C SER A 662 3.52 38.13 4.40
N LEU A 663 2.88 38.43 5.55
CA LEU A 663 1.42 38.42 5.72
C LEU A 663 0.76 39.79 5.49
N ARG A 664 1.47 40.75 4.87
CA ARG A 664 0.92 42.05 4.47
C ARG A 664 0.90 42.25 2.97
N ALA A 665 -0.14 41.72 2.33
CA ALA A 665 -0.83 42.33 1.20
C ALA A 665 -1.98 41.40 0.80
N ASN A 666 -3.23 41.83 0.99
CA ASN A 666 -4.31 41.73 0.01
C ASN A 666 -5.64 42.13 0.65
N ASN A 667 -6.03 43.39 0.49
CA ASN A 667 -7.41 43.86 0.66
C ASN A 667 -8.28 43.38 -0.53
N GLU A 668 -8.18 42.11 -0.91
CA GLU A 668 -8.98 41.54 -2.01
C GLU A 668 -10.40 41.25 -1.49
N SER A 669 -11.41 41.72 -2.22
CA SER A 669 -12.80 41.39 -1.92
C SER A 669 -13.04 39.91 -2.21
N LEU A 670 -13.67 39.21 -1.26
CA LEU A 670 -14.12 37.81 -1.44
C LEU A 670 -15.14 37.65 -2.57
N LEU A 671 -15.78 38.74 -2.99
CA LEU A 671 -16.73 38.77 -4.11
C LEU A 671 -16.06 38.91 -5.47
N TYR A 672 -14.73 39.05 -5.54
CA TYR A 672 -14.02 38.96 -6.80
C TYR A 672 -14.09 37.54 -7.35
N SER A 673 -14.34 37.42 -8.66
CA SER A 673 -14.57 36.14 -9.32
C SER A 673 -13.41 35.18 -9.08
N GLY A 674 -13.71 34.03 -8.47
CA GLY A 674 -12.75 32.96 -8.23
C GLY A 674 -11.94 33.09 -6.92
N THR A 675 -12.06 34.15 -6.12
CA THR A 675 -11.24 34.27 -4.88
C THR A 675 -11.52 33.15 -3.89
N ILE A 676 -12.79 32.94 -3.50
CA ILE A 676 -13.18 31.85 -2.59
C ILE A 676 -12.88 30.49 -3.24
N GLU A 677 -13.23 30.32 -4.52
CA GLU A 677 -13.05 29.06 -5.26
C GLU A 677 -11.57 28.66 -5.36
N ASN A 678 -10.67 29.59 -5.66
CA ASN A 678 -9.24 29.35 -5.79
C ASN A 678 -8.61 28.98 -4.44
N VAL A 679 -8.99 29.67 -3.37
CA VAL A 679 -8.47 29.40 -2.02
C VAL A 679 -8.93 28.03 -1.54
N VAL A 680 -10.22 27.73 -1.73
CA VAL A 680 -10.81 26.44 -1.35
C VAL A 680 -10.24 25.31 -2.20
N SER A 681 -10.17 25.45 -3.52
CA SER A 681 -9.64 24.41 -4.40
C SER A 681 -8.14 24.15 -4.20
N ARG A 682 -7.37 25.17 -3.81
CA ARG A 682 -5.93 25.02 -3.51
C ARG A 682 -5.67 24.25 -2.20
N HIS A 683 -6.46 24.49 -1.16
CA HIS A 683 -6.27 23.85 0.15
C HIS A 683 -7.07 22.55 0.30
N PHE A 684 -8.12 22.38 -0.51
CA PHE A 684 -9.00 21.22 -0.50
C PHE A 684 -9.21 20.71 -1.95
N PRO A 685 -8.16 20.17 -2.61
CA PRO A 685 -8.21 19.80 -4.03
C PRO A 685 -9.15 18.62 -4.33
N ASN A 686 -9.44 17.79 -3.34
CA ASN A 686 -10.27 16.58 -3.47
C ASN A 686 -11.76 16.83 -3.22
N LEU A 687 -12.21 18.09 -3.17
CA LEU A 687 -13.63 18.39 -3.02
C LEU A 687 -14.41 18.01 -4.28
N HIS A 688 -15.60 17.44 -4.07
CA HIS A 688 -16.50 17.11 -5.16
C HIS A 688 -16.83 18.36 -5.99
N LYS A 689 -16.81 18.27 -7.33
CA LYS A 689 -17.02 19.39 -8.27
C LYS A 689 -18.24 20.28 -7.99
N GLN A 690 -19.29 19.69 -7.39
CA GLN A 690 -20.50 20.42 -6.99
C GLN A 690 -20.22 21.53 -5.95
N VAL A 691 -19.21 21.36 -5.09
CA VAL A 691 -18.84 22.38 -4.08
C VAL A 691 -18.31 23.64 -4.77
N SER A 692 -17.45 23.51 -5.79
CA SER A 692 -16.96 24.64 -6.57
C SER A 692 -18.09 25.35 -7.33
N ILE A 693 -19.03 24.59 -7.90
CA ILE A 693 -20.25 25.14 -8.53
C ILE A 693 -21.08 25.93 -7.50
N ASP A 694 -21.28 25.36 -6.32
CA ASP A 694 -22.06 25.99 -5.25
C ASP A 694 -21.37 27.26 -4.71
N ILE A 695 -20.04 27.32 -4.68
CA ILE A 695 -19.24 28.50 -4.34
C ILE A 695 -19.42 29.60 -5.39
N ARG A 696 -19.28 29.26 -6.68
CA ARG A 696 -19.53 30.21 -7.78
C ARG A 696 -20.95 30.74 -7.75
N TRP A 697 -21.92 29.87 -7.47
CA TRP A 697 -23.32 30.27 -7.31
C TRP A 697 -23.50 31.23 -6.13
N PHE A 698 -22.88 30.96 -4.98
CA PHE A 698 -22.93 31.85 -3.81
C PHE A 698 -22.40 33.25 -4.13
N VAL A 699 -21.21 33.34 -4.73
CA VAL A 699 -20.59 34.61 -5.11
C VAL A 699 -21.45 35.36 -6.14
N GLY A 700 -21.95 34.64 -7.17
CA GLY A 700 -22.82 35.20 -8.20
C GLY A 700 -24.13 35.80 -7.67
N ASN A 701 -24.64 35.32 -6.52
CA ASN A 701 -25.87 35.84 -5.91
C ASN A 701 -25.74 37.25 -5.29
N TYR A 702 -24.53 37.81 -5.22
CA TYR A 702 -24.31 39.21 -4.84
C TYR A 702 -24.44 40.20 -6.00
N ALA A 703 -24.57 39.71 -7.25
CA ALA A 703 -24.93 40.54 -8.39
C ALA A 703 -26.41 40.95 -8.35
N SER A 704 -26.78 42.08 -8.95
CA SER A 704 -28.18 42.52 -9.01
C SER A 704 -29.09 41.49 -9.70
N THR A 705 -28.55 40.79 -10.70
CA THR A 705 -29.20 39.65 -11.37
C THR A 705 -28.16 38.60 -11.76
N TYR A 706 -28.53 37.32 -11.74
CA TYR A 706 -27.72 36.21 -12.24
C TYR A 706 -28.52 35.33 -13.19
N ARG A 707 -27.85 34.62 -14.10
CA ARG A 707 -28.47 33.61 -14.95
C ARG A 707 -28.52 32.30 -14.17
N ASP A 708 -29.72 31.82 -13.87
CA ASP A 708 -29.91 30.52 -13.22
C ASP A 708 -29.61 29.40 -14.24
N GLU A 709 -28.57 28.61 -14.00
CA GLU A 709 -28.11 27.58 -14.93
C GLU A 709 -29.11 26.43 -15.12
N ARG A 710 -30.04 26.25 -14.18
CA ARG A 710 -31.04 25.16 -14.22
C ARG A 710 -32.27 25.53 -15.04
N SER A 711 -32.64 26.81 -15.06
CA SER A 711 -33.84 27.32 -15.73
C SER A 711 -33.54 28.23 -16.92
N GLY A 712 -32.28 28.66 -17.09
CA GLY A 712 -31.82 29.57 -18.13
C GLY A 712 -32.30 31.01 -17.97
N LYS A 713 -33.04 31.34 -16.89
CA LYS A 713 -33.67 32.64 -16.66
C LYS A 713 -32.76 33.59 -15.90
N ILE A 714 -32.86 34.89 -16.22
CA ILE A 714 -32.24 35.97 -15.44
C ILE A 714 -33.10 36.19 -14.19
N THR A 715 -32.50 36.02 -13.02
CA THR A 715 -33.16 36.07 -11.72
C THR A 715 -32.46 37.09 -10.81
N PRO A 716 -33.16 37.84 -9.95
CA PRO A 716 -32.53 38.72 -8.97
C PRO A 716 -31.58 37.94 -8.04
N GLY A 717 -30.40 38.49 -7.78
CA GLY A 717 -29.44 37.86 -6.86
C GLY A 717 -29.94 37.85 -5.42
N ARG A 718 -29.90 36.70 -4.76
CA ARG A 718 -30.42 36.52 -3.40
C ARG A 718 -29.72 37.40 -2.37
N TYR A 719 -28.47 37.77 -2.61
CA TYR A 719 -27.62 38.57 -1.74
C TYR A 719 -27.31 39.96 -2.31
N ALA A 720 -28.00 40.40 -3.37
CA ALA A 720 -27.73 41.67 -4.06
C ALA A 720 -27.72 42.90 -3.13
N ASN A 721 -28.59 42.89 -2.12
CA ASN A 721 -28.73 43.96 -1.11
C ASN A 721 -28.01 43.65 0.21
N SER A 722 -27.19 42.61 0.26
CA SER A 722 -26.43 42.23 1.47
C SER A 722 -25.13 43.04 1.60
N PRO A 723 -24.61 43.25 2.82
CA PRO A 723 -23.30 43.87 3.00
C PRO A 723 -22.20 43.09 2.26
N LYS A 724 -21.24 43.82 1.69
CA LYS A 724 -20.20 43.29 0.77
C LYS A 724 -18.80 43.29 1.37
N ASP A 725 -18.66 43.70 2.62
CA ASP A 725 -17.42 43.53 3.39
C ASP A 725 -17.13 42.04 3.60
N ASN A 726 -15.85 41.70 3.69
CA ASN A 726 -15.41 40.30 3.74
C ASN A 726 -16.00 39.57 4.95
N GLN A 727 -16.15 40.23 6.11
CA GLN A 727 -16.75 39.62 7.30
C GLN A 727 -18.20 39.20 7.06
N SER A 728 -19.05 40.13 6.60
CA SER A 728 -20.46 39.83 6.32
C SER A 728 -20.66 38.81 5.20
N VAL A 729 -19.74 38.78 4.22
CA VAL A 729 -19.72 37.77 3.16
C VAL A 729 -19.36 36.40 3.72
N LEU A 730 -18.38 36.31 4.63
CA LEU A 730 -18.01 35.06 5.29
C LEU A 730 -19.12 34.53 6.20
N ASP A 731 -19.79 35.39 6.97
CA ASP A 731 -20.92 34.99 7.82
C ASP A 731 -22.07 34.41 6.98
N LYS A 732 -22.36 35.04 5.83
CA LYS A 732 -23.36 34.53 4.87
C LYS A 732 -22.91 33.26 4.19
N PHE A 733 -21.62 33.11 3.91
CA PHE A 733 -21.06 31.93 3.30
C PHE A 733 -21.09 30.72 4.25
N ALA A 734 -20.79 30.93 5.53
CA ALA A 734 -20.93 29.93 6.59
C ALA A 734 -22.36 29.39 6.64
N ASN A 735 -23.34 30.29 6.74
CA ASN A 735 -24.75 29.92 6.70
C ASN A 735 -25.12 29.18 5.41
N TYR A 736 -24.57 29.58 4.26
CA TYR A 736 -24.81 28.91 2.98
C TYR A 736 -24.28 27.47 2.98
N LEU A 737 -23.07 27.22 3.49
CA LEU A 737 -22.48 25.87 3.54
C LEU A 737 -23.19 24.97 4.57
N HIS A 738 -23.56 25.48 5.74
CA HIS A 738 -24.33 24.69 6.72
C HIS A 738 -25.71 24.29 6.19
N ASN A 739 -26.41 25.21 5.50
CA ASN A 739 -27.67 24.88 4.83
C ASN A 739 -27.52 23.80 3.74
N LYS A 740 -26.33 23.64 3.16
CA LYS A 740 -26.05 22.58 2.18
C LYS A 740 -25.81 21.23 2.88
N GLN A 741 -25.15 21.21 4.04
CA GLN A 741 -25.05 20.02 4.90
C GLN A 741 -26.41 19.52 5.38
N GLU A 742 -27.34 20.44 5.68
CA GLU A 742 -28.70 20.14 6.14
C GLU A 742 -29.76 20.12 5.01
N SER A 743 -29.33 20.18 3.74
CA SER A 743 -30.23 20.30 2.58
C SER A 743 -31.31 19.21 2.58
N SER A 744 -32.55 19.54 2.19
CA SER A 744 -33.62 18.54 2.05
C SER A 744 -33.34 17.50 0.96
N GLN A 745 -32.41 17.79 0.03
CA GLN A 745 -32.03 16.93 -1.07
C GLN A 745 -30.95 15.93 -0.64
N ALA A 746 -31.30 14.64 -0.60
CA ALA A 746 -30.42 13.57 -0.10
C ALA A 746 -29.07 13.46 -0.84
N TRP A 747 -29.07 13.66 -2.17
CA TRP A 747 -27.83 13.63 -2.98
C TRP A 747 -26.86 14.74 -2.58
N LEU A 748 -27.37 15.90 -2.19
CA LEU A 748 -26.57 17.06 -1.83
C LEU A 748 -26.01 16.93 -0.41
N ARG A 749 -26.79 16.37 0.53
CA ARG A 749 -26.27 15.97 1.86
C ARG A 749 -25.16 14.93 1.76
N LYS A 750 -25.29 13.94 0.86
CA LYS A 750 -24.25 12.92 0.65
C LYS A 750 -22.92 13.53 0.18
N ILE A 751 -22.98 14.57 -0.66
CA ILE A 751 -21.80 15.33 -1.08
C ILE A 751 -21.22 16.11 0.10
N TYR A 752 -22.05 16.88 0.81
CA TYR A 752 -21.62 17.78 1.88
C TYR A 752 -21.26 17.09 3.20
N TYR A 753 -21.59 15.81 3.38
CA TYR A 753 -21.18 14.99 4.53
C TYR A 753 -19.66 14.88 4.65
N ASN A 754 -18.94 14.82 3.52
CA ASN A 754 -17.48 14.71 3.48
C ASN A 754 -16.77 16.06 3.27
N VAL A 755 -17.51 17.18 3.23
CA VAL A 755 -16.92 18.51 3.05
C VAL A 755 -16.49 19.04 4.42
N PRO A 756 -15.21 19.38 4.63
CA PRO A 756 -14.72 19.92 5.90
C PRO A 756 -15.08 21.41 6.02
N VAL A 757 -16.39 21.70 6.17
CA VAL A 757 -16.95 23.05 6.19
C VAL A 757 -16.24 23.95 7.22
N GLU A 758 -16.00 23.44 8.44
CA GLU A 758 -15.31 24.20 9.49
C GLU A 758 -13.87 24.56 9.13
N GLN A 759 -13.14 23.67 8.44
CA GLN A 759 -11.76 23.94 8.02
C GLN A 759 -11.72 24.96 6.87
N ILE A 760 -12.68 24.87 5.94
CA ILE A 760 -12.86 25.84 4.86
C ILE A 760 -13.17 27.23 5.44
N LEU A 761 -14.09 27.31 6.39
CA LEU A 761 -14.45 28.57 7.03
C LEU A 761 -13.28 29.12 7.84
N SER A 762 -12.62 28.30 8.66
CA SER A 762 -11.44 28.71 9.44
C SER A 762 -10.33 29.29 8.56
N LEU A 763 -10.04 28.66 7.42
CA LEU A 763 -9.06 29.16 6.45
C LEU A 763 -9.46 30.51 5.85
N LEU A 764 -10.74 30.66 5.48
CA LEU A 764 -11.23 31.89 4.86
C LEU A 764 -11.32 33.04 5.88
N TYR A 765 -11.72 32.76 7.12
CA TYR A 765 -11.67 33.72 8.22
C TYR A 765 -10.24 34.12 8.57
N SER A 766 -9.29 33.18 8.64
CA SER A 766 -7.90 33.52 8.95
C SER A 766 -7.23 34.35 7.86
N LYS A 767 -7.63 34.17 6.60
CA LYS A 767 -7.01 34.84 5.45
C LYS A 767 -7.70 36.16 5.06
N TYR A 768 -9.02 36.26 5.23
CA TYR A 768 -9.81 37.40 4.75
C TYR A 768 -10.73 38.01 5.82
N GLY A 769 -10.90 37.36 6.96
CA GLY A 769 -11.57 37.93 8.11
C GLY A 769 -10.60 38.83 8.85
N ASN A 770 -10.73 40.15 8.68
CA ASN A 770 -10.12 41.14 9.57
C ASN A 770 -10.69 42.54 9.27
N ARG A 771 -11.48 43.07 10.20
CA ARG A 771 -11.57 44.47 10.68
C ARG A 771 -12.97 44.78 11.21
#